data_AF-A0A8K1FGP3-F1
#
_entry.id   AF-A0A8K1FGP3-F1
#
_cell.length_a   1.000
_cell.length_b   1.000
_cell.length_c   1.000
_cell.angle_alpha   90.00
_cell.angle_beta   90.00
_cell.angle_gamma   90.00
#
_symmetry.space_group_name_H-M   'P 1'
#
loop_
_entity.id
_entity.type
_entity.pdbx_description
1 polymer ?
#
loop_
_entity_poly.entity_id
_entity_poly.type
_entity_poly.pdbx_seq_one_letter_code
_entity_poly.pdbx_strand_id
1 'polypeptide(L)'
;MMTTRLYIVCVNVRDGMDFGVRMAPDEYIGELKERINERQKYTQNADDLKLYLAKAKESDQWLAADDPAVTNLRHNVVSDEIQELLREDLKLQAGKRIDNLFQSAPNADVIHVLVVVPPPPASSPPATSLSAPVISFTITRGRATRDENDKDPWEAYTSIGKRLKDDKIVKDLAAQVERVAGMKKSTPFIVLENSSGTGKTQMAFNLEATELFEVFFIMCASSADRDQPIYEAFNQRSRSFEFCVDKDLPFVIKGSVQDLQGINHRLYLYGFIIAALNGDATFSERASRTDVELAIQRRQDRMAKPMVFFLDEFPRVGSGETNSIMDLRKARYRMMRNVFRSFSFPVVISSTNGTARNLFSIQGASRSVDPYLWCIVFPSLPHVSLDGDIKSVKCPDQVKRILQHSRPLFVKLCLEYIKVKPCTGPLGVAYLDEMVASLAKRAKKLKRRSDEFNLGQFGLFLCTSFKLANGQYNVIDSHFAQLHDEEPIDLTLSPLEDQGLFVDDTLWESCCVFPSPSDDVLLHLAMTGGPQFPPLEKAMHNMMKLPSIRQQMYWSNVDQKTNDGMALEALVSAAVVLASHSGGLGGVAFPDFLGRLLYELGVTREATPMDFPVTLINSMHGTGIREVVVPFLSAPNVEWPQWLLEDWKYIGARLDNFRRTVNDDRIDFKIDSDLISGECKDYSDPVNLKVLKHILERVPERSKIHFVVTRKLQDSYFTQADASEFLTHHGLENARIYRILGPQRLEVLNKWRQRGKKRPMQALDPSGVEQAVSRLIVFIEVGDDVWDHAFFTPL
;
A
#
# COMPACT_ATOMS: atom_id res chain seq x y z
N MET A 1 -17.37 27.49 24.74
CA MET A 1 -17.61 28.78 24.06
C MET A 1 -16.60 28.89 22.93
N MET A 2 -17.05 28.93 21.67
CA MET A 2 -16.14 29.12 20.53
C MET A 2 -15.63 30.55 20.56
N THR A 3 -14.33 30.74 20.76
CA THR A 3 -13.68 32.05 20.64
C THR A 3 -13.66 32.44 19.16
N THR A 4 -14.50 33.40 18.78
CA THR A 4 -14.55 33.97 17.43
C THR A 4 -13.20 34.62 17.12
N ARG A 5 -12.40 34.02 16.23
CA ARG A 5 -11.12 34.60 15.79
C ARG A 5 -11.38 35.71 14.77
N LEU A 6 -10.68 36.84 14.91
CA LEU A 6 -10.65 37.94 13.96
C LEU A 6 -9.72 37.62 12.79
N TYR A 7 -10.10 38.04 11.59
CA TYR A 7 -9.30 37.88 10.38
C TYR A 7 -8.70 39.21 9.98
N ILE A 8 -7.37 39.29 9.99
CA ILE A 8 -6.62 40.53 9.71
C ILE A 8 -5.92 40.35 8.37
N VAL A 9 -6.25 41.22 7.41
CA VAL A 9 -5.60 41.25 6.09
C VAL A 9 -4.38 42.18 6.16
N CYS A 10 -3.21 41.62 5.95
CA CYS A 10 -1.95 42.34 5.89
C CYS A 10 -1.53 42.51 4.43
N VAL A 11 -0.84 43.60 4.09
CA VAL A 11 -0.13 43.74 2.81
C VAL A 11 1.32 44.11 3.07
N ASN A 12 2.24 43.45 2.39
CA ASN A 12 3.64 43.82 2.44
C ASN A 12 3.88 45.04 1.53
N VAL A 13 4.40 46.11 2.13
CA VAL A 13 4.64 47.39 1.43
C VAL A 13 5.71 47.24 0.35
N ARG A 14 6.62 46.27 0.49
CA ARG A 14 7.71 46.08 -0.46
C ARG A 14 7.24 45.52 -1.81
N ASP A 15 6.31 44.58 -1.80
CA ASP A 15 5.92 43.78 -2.98
C ASP A 15 4.41 43.80 -3.25
N GLY A 16 3.63 44.53 -2.44
CA GLY A 16 2.18 44.63 -2.56
C GLY A 16 1.43 43.31 -2.31
N MET A 17 2.09 42.29 -1.76
CA MET A 17 1.49 40.99 -1.52
C MET A 17 0.62 41.02 -0.28
N ASP A 18 -0.68 40.83 -0.48
CA ASP A 18 -1.66 40.72 0.60
C ASP A 18 -1.83 39.27 1.10
N PHE A 19 -2.05 39.12 2.41
CA PHE A 19 -2.22 37.83 3.07
C PHE A 19 -2.99 37.98 4.38
N GLY A 20 -3.78 36.98 4.74
CA GLY A 20 -4.56 36.99 5.97
C GLY A 20 -3.87 36.28 7.14
N VAL A 21 -4.09 36.80 8.34
CA VAL A 21 -3.71 36.18 9.62
C VAL A 21 -4.93 36.09 10.51
N ARG A 22 -5.18 34.91 11.10
CA ARG A 22 -6.24 34.74 12.10
C ARG A 22 -5.67 35.02 13.49
N MET A 23 -6.36 35.85 14.25
CA MET A 23 -6.00 36.23 15.62
C MET A 23 -7.17 36.01 16.57
N ALA A 24 -6.92 35.59 17.80
CA ALA A 24 -7.93 35.67 18.85
C ALA A 24 -8.08 37.13 19.32
N PRO A 25 -9.29 37.58 19.71
CA PRO A 25 -9.51 38.98 20.10
C PRO A 25 -8.64 39.46 21.26
N ASP A 26 -8.27 38.55 22.16
CA ASP A 26 -7.45 38.78 23.35
C ASP A 26 -5.93 38.67 23.13
N GLU A 27 -5.49 38.30 21.94
CA GLU A 27 -4.06 38.31 21.56
C GLU A 27 -3.56 39.74 21.31
N TYR A 28 -2.23 39.92 21.22
CA TYR A 28 -1.59 41.22 21.02
C TYR A 28 -0.95 41.33 19.62
N ILE A 29 -0.49 42.56 19.31
CA ILE A 29 0.22 42.86 18.07
C ILE A 29 1.58 42.14 18.00
N GLY A 30 2.19 41.81 19.15
CA GLY A 30 3.41 40.98 19.20
C GLY A 30 3.20 39.61 18.55
N GLU A 31 2.15 38.89 18.92
CA GLU A 31 1.82 37.58 18.34
C GLU A 31 1.40 37.71 16.87
N LEU A 32 0.81 38.84 16.46
CA LEU A 32 0.56 39.12 15.05
C LEU A 32 1.87 39.21 14.26
N LYS A 33 2.90 39.90 14.78
CA LYS A 33 4.23 39.96 14.14
C LYS A 33 4.85 38.57 14.01
N GLU A 34 4.79 37.76 15.07
CA GLU A 34 5.31 36.38 15.05
C GLU A 34 4.63 35.54 13.96
N ARG A 35 3.30 35.56 13.91
CA ARG A 35 2.54 34.83 12.89
C ARG A 35 2.80 35.32 11.47
N ILE A 36 2.98 36.63 11.28
CA ILE A 36 3.38 37.20 9.99
C ILE A 36 4.75 36.64 9.60
N ASN A 37 5.71 36.64 10.54
CA ASN A 37 7.08 36.19 10.31
C ASN A 37 7.15 34.70 9.95
N GLU A 38 6.47 33.85 10.72
CA GLU A 38 6.39 32.40 10.47
C GLU A 38 5.73 32.08 9.14
N ARG A 39 4.65 32.78 8.80
CA ARG A 39 3.87 32.54 7.58
C ARG A 39 4.63 32.96 6.32
N GLN A 40 5.27 34.12 6.35
CA GLN A 40 6.02 34.65 5.21
C GLN A 40 7.46 34.17 5.16
N LYS A 41 7.95 33.52 6.24
CA LYS A 41 9.31 33.03 6.39
C LYS A 41 10.35 34.12 6.16
N TYR A 42 10.11 35.32 6.70
CA TYR A 42 11.13 36.36 6.63
C TYR A 42 12.37 35.95 7.42
N THR A 43 13.54 36.37 6.96
CA THR A 43 14.84 36.10 7.62
C THR A 43 15.07 36.98 8.85
N GLN A 44 14.30 38.07 8.97
CA GLN A 44 14.33 39.04 10.05
C GLN A 44 13.65 38.48 11.30
N ASN A 45 13.95 39.05 12.47
CA ASN A 45 13.19 38.74 13.67
C ASN A 45 11.78 39.34 13.54
N ALA A 46 10.77 38.65 14.08
CA ALA A 46 9.39 39.14 14.11
C ALA A 46 9.29 40.54 14.73
N ASP A 47 10.10 40.81 15.77
CA ASP A 47 10.13 42.11 16.45
C ASP A 47 10.55 43.27 15.53
N ASP A 48 11.38 42.98 14.53
CA ASP A 48 11.91 43.96 13.57
C ASP A 48 10.85 44.41 12.55
N LEU A 49 9.76 43.64 12.40
CA LEU A 49 8.66 44.01 11.50
C LEU A 49 7.98 45.29 12.01
N LYS A 50 7.79 46.27 11.12
CA LYS A 50 7.00 47.46 11.41
C LYS A 50 5.61 47.28 10.81
N LEU A 51 4.60 47.30 11.66
CA LEU A 51 3.20 47.17 11.27
C LEU A 51 2.53 48.53 11.39
N TYR A 52 1.75 48.94 10.38
CA TYR A 52 0.99 50.19 10.39
C TYR A 52 -0.48 49.91 10.12
N LEU A 53 -1.36 50.66 10.77
CA LEU A 53 -2.81 50.54 10.57
C LEU A 53 -3.18 51.08 9.17
N ALA A 54 -3.80 50.26 8.33
CA ALA A 54 -4.23 50.65 6.99
C ALA A 54 -5.59 51.36 7.01
N LYS A 55 -5.74 52.32 7.94
CA LYS A 55 -6.96 53.10 8.14
C LYS A 55 -6.61 54.58 8.10
N ALA A 56 -7.22 55.31 7.18
CA ALA A 56 -7.01 56.75 7.05
C ALA A 56 -7.64 57.48 8.25
N LYS A 57 -6.83 58.27 8.96
CA LYS A 57 -7.24 58.93 10.21
C LYS A 57 -8.27 60.04 10.00
N GLU A 58 -8.26 60.68 8.84
CA GLU A 58 -9.12 61.82 8.52
C GLU A 58 -10.52 61.39 8.04
N SER A 59 -10.62 60.25 7.36
CA SER A 59 -11.88 59.72 6.81
C SER A 59 -12.44 58.52 7.60
N ASP A 60 -11.69 57.99 8.56
CA ASP A 60 -11.97 56.74 9.28
C ASP A 60 -12.21 55.53 8.33
N GLN A 61 -11.68 55.60 7.10
CA GLN A 61 -11.88 54.61 6.06
C GLN A 61 -10.71 53.63 5.99
N TRP A 62 -11.01 52.33 5.86
CA TRP A 62 -10.01 51.31 5.61
C TRP A 62 -9.58 51.31 4.15
N LEU A 63 -8.30 51.02 3.90
CA LEU A 63 -7.76 50.89 2.56
C LEU A 63 -8.41 49.69 1.84
N ALA A 64 -9.05 49.91 0.70
CA ALA A 64 -9.67 48.83 -0.05
C ALA A 64 -8.62 47.91 -0.68
N ALA A 65 -8.91 46.61 -0.78
CA ALA A 65 -7.96 45.64 -1.33
C ALA A 65 -7.74 45.80 -2.84
N ASP A 66 -8.68 46.42 -3.56
CA ASP A 66 -8.63 46.78 -4.97
C ASP A 66 -8.23 48.25 -5.22
N ASP A 67 -7.87 48.98 -4.17
CA ASP A 67 -7.45 50.37 -4.27
C ASP A 67 -6.25 50.51 -5.24
N PRO A 68 -6.24 51.54 -6.13
CA PRO A 68 -5.10 51.80 -7.01
C PRO A 68 -3.78 51.90 -6.26
N ALA A 69 -3.76 52.42 -5.03
CA ALA A 69 -2.59 52.49 -4.16
C ALA A 69 -2.04 51.10 -3.82
N VAL A 70 -2.90 50.14 -3.51
CA VAL A 70 -2.53 48.74 -3.23
C VAL A 70 -2.07 48.04 -4.52
N THR A 71 -2.73 48.34 -5.64
CA THR A 71 -2.33 47.83 -6.95
C THR A 71 -0.95 48.35 -7.37
N ASN A 72 -0.64 49.62 -7.06
CA ASN A 72 0.66 50.23 -7.30
C ASN A 72 1.77 49.55 -6.48
N LEU A 73 1.50 49.13 -5.24
CA LEU A 73 2.46 48.37 -4.45
C LEU A 73 2.88 47.05 -5.11
N ARG A 74 1.97 46.38 -5.83
CA ARG A 74 2.29 45.16 -6.60
C ARG A 74 3.22 45.42 -7.78
N HIS A 75 3.34 46.67 -8.20
CA HIS A 75 4.27 47.15 -9.22
C HIS A 75 5.51 47.82 -8.59
N ASN A 76 5.74 47.65 -7.28
CA ASN A 76 6.79 48.29 -6.48
C ASN A 76 6.74 49.83 -6.49
N VAL A 77 5.55 50.41 -6.71
CA VAL A 77 5.32 51.85 -6.64
C VAL A 77 4.59 52.15 -5.33
N VAL A 78 5.27 52.80 -4.40
CA VAL A 78 4.64 53.29 -3.16
C VAL A 78 4.01 54.65 -3.48
N SER A 79 2.68 54.70 -3.60
CA SER A 79 1.96 55.95 -3.84
C SER A 79 2.02 56.88 -2.63
N ASP A 80 1.73 58.16 -2.84
CA ASP A 80 1.64 59.15 -1.77
C ASP A 80 0.60 58.72 -0.71
N GLU A 81 -0.49 58.06 -1.10
CA GLU A 81 -1.49 57.53 -0.16
C GLU A 81 -0.90 56.46 0.77
N ILE A 82 -0.04 55.56 0.26
CA ILE A 82 0.62 54.58 1.11
C ILE A 82 1.66 55.26 2.01
N GLN A 83 2.41 56.26 1.51
CA GLN A 83 3.35 57.03 2.33
C GLN A 83 2.66 57.71 3.51
N GLU A 84 1.45 58.24 3.32
CA GLU A 84 0.65 58.84 4.39
C GLU A 84 0.17 57.83 5.44
N LEU A 85 0.05 56.56 5.09
CA LEU A 85 -0.30 55.47 6.01
C LEU A 85 0.92 54.88 6.76
N LEU A 86 2.14 55.23 6.36
CA LEU A 86 3.39 54.81 7.02
C LEU A 86 3.89 55.80 8.09
N ARG A 87 3.03 56.70 8.56
CA ARG A 87 3.34 57.64 9.65
C ARG A 87 3.52 56.91 10.98
N GLU A 88 4.44 57.39 11.82
CA GLU A 88 4.75 56.76 13.11
C GLU A 88 3.57 56.74 14.09
N ASP A 89 2.58 57.62 13.96
CA ASP A 89 1.37 57.61 14.80
C ASP A 89 0.37 56.50 14.43
N LEU A 90 0.47 55.94 13.22
CA LEU A 90 -0.30 54.78 12.76
C LEU A 90 0.42 53.45 13.01
N LYS A 91 1.65 53.49 13.52
CA LYS A 91 2.46 52.31 13.80
C LYS A 91 1.91 51.53 15.00
N LEU A 92 1.64 50.25 14.76
CA LEU A 92 1.08 49.36 15.76
C LEU A 92 2.15 48.93 16.77
N GLN A 93 1.84 49.15 18.04
CA GLN A 93 2.73 48.81 19.16
C GLN A 93 2.45 47.38 19.63
N ALA A 94 3.52 46.59 19.86
CA ALA A 94 3.42 45.16 20.17
C ALA A 94 2.49 44.84 21.36
N GLY A 95 2.45 45.69 22.38
CA GLY A 95 1.59 45.51 23.57
C GLY A 95 0.12 45.91 23.40
N LYS A 96 -0.35 46.28 22.21
CA LYS A 96 -1.77 46.57 21.95
C LYS A 96 -2.52 45.27 21.66
N ARG A 97 -3.72 45.12 22.24
CA ARG A 97 -4.61 43.99 21.95
C ARG A 97 -5.27 44.12 20.59
N ILE A 98 -5.56 42.98 19.96
CA ILE A 98 -6.19 42.88 18.64
C ILE A 98 -7.62 43.45 18.67
N ASP A 99 -8.44 43.13 19.68
CA ASP A 99 -9.80 43.64 19.81
C ASP A 99 -9.88 45.17 19.84
N ASN A 100 -8.97 45.83 20.55
CA ASN A 100 -8.90 47.30 20.62
C ASN A 100 -8.72 47.99 19.27
N LEU A 101 -8.22 47.28 18.26
CA LEU A 101 -7.86 47.83 16.95
C LEU A 101 -8.75 47.32 15.82
N PHE A 102 -9.18 46.06 15.87
CA PHE A 102 -9.82 45.37 14.75
C PHE A 102 -11.22 44.84 15.05
N GLN A 103 -11.77 45.04 16.25
CA GLN A 103 -13.11 44.53 16.60
C GLN A 103 -14.22 45.07 15.69
N SER A 104 -14.08 46.29 15.19
CA SER A 104 -15.03 46.94 14.28
C SER A 104 -14.53 46.97 12.83
N ALA A 105 -13.46 46.26 12.49
CA ALA A 105 -12.91 46.25 11.15
C ALA A 105 -13.77 45.39 10.19
N PRO A 106 -13.99 45.83 8.94
CA PRO A 106 -14.66 45.01 7.94
C PRO A 106 -13.86 43.74 7.63
N ASN A 107 -14.52 42.58 7.62
CA ASN A 107 -13.84 41.29 7.41
C ASN A 107 -13.58 40.96 5.93
N ALA A 108 -13.95 41.84 4.99
CA ALA A 108 -13.88 41.60 3.55
C ALA A 108 -13.39 42.83 2.79
N ASP A 109 -12.65 42.59 1.71
CA ASP A 109 -12.23 43.55 0.68
C ASP A 109 -11.47 44.79 1.17
N VAL A 110 -10.85 44.71 2.35
CA VAL A 110 -10.01 45.77 2.93
C VAL A 110 -8.68 45.23 3.44
N ILE A 111 -7.65 46.07 3.34
CA ILE A 111 -6.37 45.90 4.00
C ILE A 111 -6.47 46.48 5.41
N HIS A 112 -6.04 45.69 6.40
CA HIS A 112 -6.04 46.09 7.81
C HIS A 112 -4.68 46.60 8.26
N VAL A 113 -3.60 46.00 7.75
CA VAL A 113 -2.23 46.25 8.22
C VAL A 113 -1.26 46.37 7.04
N LEU A 114 -0.47 47.44 7.01
CA LEU A 114 0.71 47.56 6.16
C LEU A 114 1.93 46.97 6.89
N VAL A 115 2.63 46.03 6.26
CA VAL A 115 3.82 45.36 6.80
C VAL A 115 5.05 45.91 6.10
N VAL A 116 5.93 46.54 6.87
CA VAL A 116 7.24 46.99 6.40
C VAL A 116 8.32 46.09 7.00
N VAL A 117 9.00 45.36 6.13
CA VAL A 117 10.13 44.49 6.48
C VAL A 117 11.42 45.29 6.36
N PRO A 118 12.21 45.46 7.43
CA PRO A 118 13.48 46.16 7.33
C PRO A 118 14.49 45.41 6.44
N PRO A 119 15.31 46.13 5.66
CA PRO A 119 16.35 45.50 4.85
C PRO A 119 17.35 44.76 5.76
N PRO A 120 17.90 43.62 5.30
CA PRO A 120 18.94 42.93 6.06
C PRO A 120 20.17 43.84 6.24
N PRO A 121 20.93 43.70 7.35
CA PRO A 121 22.13 44.48 7.59
C PRO A 121 23.14 44.28 6.44
N ALA A 122 23.61 45.40 5.89
CA ALA A 122 24.33 45.47 4.63
C ALA A 122 25.65 44.67 4.62
N SER A 123 25.70 43.61 3.80
CA SER A 123 26.94 42.99 3.34
C SER A 123 26.81 42.39 1.94
N SER A 124 26.36 43.16 0.94
CA SER A 124 26.69 42.94 -0.49
C SER A 124 26.35 44.17 -1.36
N PRO A 125 27.04 44.40 -2.51
CA PRO A 125 26.89 45.60 -3.34
C PRO A 125 25.54 45.66 -4.09
N PRO A 126 25.16 46.83 -4.67
CA PRO A 126 23.82 47.04 -5.20
C PRO A 126 23.56 46.16 -6.42
N ALA A 127 22.60 45.23 -6.30
CA ALA A 127 22.04 44.54 -7.44
C ALA A 127 21.24 45.55 -8.28
N THR A 128 21.69 45.70 -9.52
CA THR A 128 21.02 46.36 -10.63
C THR A 128 19.57 45.91 -10.71
N SER A 129 18.68 46.83 -11.09
CA SER A 129 17.23 46.62 -11.28
C SER A 129 16.92 45.32 -12.03
N LEU A 130 16.57 44.27 -11.29
CA LEU A 130 15.86 43.11 -11.79
C LEU A 130 14.40 43.32 -11.43
N SER A 131 13.54 43.39 -12.44
CA SER A 131 12.09 43.32 -12.27
C SER A 131 11.75 42.13 -11.35
N ALA A 132 10.92 42.39 -10.34
CA ALA A 132 10.42 41.32 -9.48
C ALA A 132 9.71 40.27 -10.36
N PRO A 133 9.91 38.96 -10.11
CA PRO A 133 9.33 37.93 -10.95
C PRO A 133 7.80 37.99 -10.83
N VAL A 134 7.13 38.28 -11.94
CA VAL A 134 5.70 37.99 -12.10
C VAL A 134 5.50 36.52 -11.77
N ILE A 135 4.64 36.20 -10.79
CA ILE A 135 4.32 34.82 -10.44
C ILE A 135 3.58 34.22 -11.64
N SER A 136 4.31 33.50 -12.49
CA SER A 136 3.78 32.76 -13.63
C SER A 136 3.81 31.28 -13.31
N PHE A 137 2.64 30.65 -13.37
CA PHE A 137 2.45 29.23 -13.15
C PHE A 137 2.50 28.51 -14.49
N THR A 138 3.43 27.58 -14.65
CA THR A 138 3.45 26.69 -15.81
C THR A 138 2.51 25.52 -15.58
N ILE A 139 1.62 25.27 -16.54
CA ILE A 139 0.62 24.18 -16.48
C ILE A 139 0.71 23.20 -17.65
N THR A 140 1.61 23.43 -18.62
CA THR A 140 1.93 22.46 -19.66
C THR A 140 2.79 21.31 -19.14
N ARG A 141 2.75 20.21 -19.88
CA ARG A 141 3.71 19.12 -19.75
C ARG A 141 5.11 19.62 -20.13
N GLY A 142 6.13 19.29 -19.34
CA GLY A 142 7.53 19.52 -19.67
C GLY A 142 8.13 18.38 -20.51
N ARG A 143 9.34 18.59 -21.05
CA ARG A 143 10.14 17.51 -21.64
C ARG A 143 10.76 16.69 -20.50
N ALA A 144 10.56 15.38 -20.46
CA ALA A 144 11.04 14.50 -19.39
C ALA A 144 12.45 13.92 -19.63
N THR A 145 13.13 14.34 -20.70
CA THR A 145 14.43 13.80 -21.13
C THR A 145 15.59 14.45 -20.36
N ARG A 146 16.48 13.64 -19.77
CA ARG A 146 17.73 14.12 -19.14
C ARG A 146 18.91 14.24 -20.12
N ASP A 147 18.80 13.61 -21.30
CA ASP A 147 19.76 13.62 -22.41
C ASP A 147 19.02 13.61 -23.77
N GLU A 148 19.63 14.12 -24.84
CA GLU A 148 19.02 14.14 -26.19
C GLU A 148 18.78 12.74 -26.79
N ASN A 149 19.44 11.70 -26.26
CA ASN A 149 19.34 10.31 -26.71
C ASN A 149 18.33 9.46 -25.90
N ASP A 150 17.75 9.99 -24.82
CA ASP A 150 16.83 9.22 -23.98
C ASP A 150 15.39 9.32 -24.50
N LYS A 151 14.67 8.19 -24.56
CA LYS A 151 13.27 8.18 -25.03
C LYS A 151 12.38 8.82 -23.98
N ASP A 152 11.53 9.77 -24.40
CA ASP A 152 10.57 10.41 -23.51
C ASP A 152 9.66 9.34 -22.87
N PRO A 153 9.66 9.17 -21.53
CA PRO A 153 8.80 8.20 -20.84
C PRO A 153 7.32 8.33 -21.25
N TRP A 154 6.88 9.54 -21.59
CA TRP A 154 5.51 9.81 -22.05
C TRP A 154 5.15 9.06 -23.33
N GLU A 155 6.08 8.87 -24.27
CA GLU A 155 5.82 8.12 -25.49
C GLU A 155 5.54 6.65 -25.20
N ALA A 156 6.26 6.07 -24.23
CA ALA A 156 6.03 4.70 -23.80
C ALA A 156 4.63 4.54 -23.19
N TYR A 157 4.24 5.42 -22.27
CA TYR A 157 2.91 5.43 -21.66
C TYR A 157 1.79 5.64 -22.69
N THR A 158 1.98 6.53 -23.66
CA THR A 158 1.02 6.79 -24.74
C THR A 158 0.88 5.60 -25.68
N SER A 159 1.99 4.97 -26.05
CA SER A 159 2.00 3.75 -26.87
C SER A 159 1.26 2.60 -26.19
N ILE A 160 1.48 2.41 -24.89
CA ILE A 160 0.74 1.43 -24.08
C ILE A 160 -0.76 1.79 -24.05
N GLY A 161 -1.10 3.07 -23.84
CA GLY A 161 -2.49 3.54 -23.84
C GLY A 161 -3.23 3.18 -25.13
N LYS A 162 -2.60 3.41 -26.29
CA LYS A 162 -3.17 3.04 -27.60
C LYS A 162 -3.43 1.54 -27.76
N ARG A 163 -2.63 0.68 -27.13
CA ARG A 163 -2.81 -0.78 -27.14
C ARG A 163 -3.92 -1.23 -26.20
N LEU A 164 -4.03 -0.58 -25.02
CA LEU A 164 -4.97 -0.98 -23.98
C LEU A 164 -6.34 -0.29 -24.06
N LYS A 165 -6.53 0.72 -24.93
CA LYS A 165 -7.79 1.47 -25.03
C LYS A 165 -9.04 0.60 -25.24
N ASP A 166 -8.85 -0.58 -25.85
CA ASP A 166 -9.91 -1.52 -26.18
C ASP A 166 -10.13 -2.62 -25.13
N ASP A 167 -9.29 -2.67 -24.10
CA ASP A 167 -9.40 -3.58 -22.98
C ASP A 167 -10.72 -3.36 -22.21
N LYS A 168 -11.33 -4.46 -21.74
CA LYS A 168 -12.61 -4.41 -21.01
C LYS A 168 -12.53 -3.47 -19.80
N ILE A 169 -11.46 -3.54 -19.01
CA ILE A 169 -11.31 -2.73 -17.78
C ILE A 169 -11.21 -1.25 -18.12
N VAL A 170 -10.56 -0.90 -19.24
CA VAL A 170 -10.46 0.49 -19.71
C VAL A 170 -11.81 1.00 -20.20
N LYS A 171 -12.56 0.17 -20.93
CA LYS A 171 -13.92 0.51 -21.39
C LYS A 171 -14.90 0.68 -20.23
N ASP A 172 -14.80 -0.18 -19.22
CA ASP A 172 -15.62 -0.09 -18.00
C ASP A 172 -15.33 1.20 -17.24
N LEU A 173 -14.05 1.57 -17.07
CA LEU A 173 -13.70 2.85 -16.46
C LEU A 173 -14.22 4.03 -17.29
N ALA A 174 -14.07 4.01 -18.61
CA ALA A 174 -14.59 5.04 -19.49
C ALA A 174 -16.11 5.22 -19.33
N ALA A 175 -16.87 4.12 -19.29
CA ALA A 175 -18.31 4.15 -19.05
C ALA A 175 -18.66 4.74 -17.68
N GLN A 176 -17.90 4.44 -16.63
CA GLN A 176 -18.08 5.08 -15.32
C GLN A 176 -17.80 6.58 -15.39
N VAL A 177 -16.76 7.02 -16.11
CA VAL A 177 -16.45 8.44 -16.30
C VAL A 177 -17.58 9.16 -17.05
N GLU A 178 -18.14 8.58 -18.11
CA GLU A 178 -19.32 9.14 -18.81
C GLU A 178 -20.53 9.26 -17.90
N ARG A 179 -20.79 8.21 -17.09
CA ARG A 179 -21.88 8.21 -16.10
C ARG A 179 -21.73 9.37 -15.11
N VAL A 180 -20.51 9.57 -14.58
CA VAL A 180 -20.22 10.68 -13.66
C VAL A 180 -20.35 12.03 -14.35
N ALA A 181 -19.88 12.16 -15.59
CA ALA A 181 -19.99 13.39 -16.38
C ALA A 181 -21.46 13.81 -16.62
N GLY A 182 -22.38 12.85 -16.68
CA GLY A 182 -23.82 13.11 -16.80
C GLY A 182 -24.50 13.64 -15.53
N MET A 183 -23.85 13.57 -14.36
CA MET A 183 -24.45 13.93 -13.07
C MET A 183 -24.24 15.42 -12.73
N LYS A 184 -25.34 16.21 -12.71
CA LYS A 184 -25.30 17.69 -12.57
C LYS A 184 -25.43 18.26 -11.13
N LYS A 185 -25.88 17.48 -10.14
CA LYS A 185 -26.21 17.99 -8.78
C LYS A 185 -25.26 17.51 -7.68
N SER A 186 -24.82 16.26 -7.74
CA SER A 186 -23.75 15.70 -6.93
C SER A 186 -22.83 14.98 -7.88
N THR A 187 -21.63 15.49 -8.08
CA THR A 187 -20.65 14.83 -8.95
C THR A 187 -19.83 13.90 -8.06
N PRO A 188 -20.10 12.58 -8.06
CA PRO A 188 -19.22 11.62 -7.43
C PRO A 188 -17.85 11.66 -8.12
N PHE A 189 -16.87 11.01 -7.52
CA PHE A 189 -15.55 10.85 -8.11
C PHE A 189 -15.21 9.36 -8.15
N ILE A 190 -14.30 8.99 -9.05
CA ILE A 190 -13.85 7.61 -9.19
C ILE A 190 -12.51 7.47 -8.47
N VAL A 191 -12.34 6.41 -7.69
CA VAL A 191 -11.09 6.10 -6.99
C VAL A 191 -10.51 4.81 -7.55
N LEU A 192 -9.38 4.92 -8.25
CA LEU A 192 -8.55 3.78 -8.63
C LEU A 192 -7.73 3.38 -7.40
N GLU A 193 -8.25 2.44 -6.61
CA GLU A 193 -7.58 1.97 -5.39
C GLU A 193 -6.93 0.61 -5.60
N ASN A 194 -5.61 0.62 -5.70
CA ASN A 194 -4.84 -0.60 -5.84
C ASN A 194 -3.39 -0.35 -5.37
N SER A 195 -2.63 -1.41 -5.11
CA SER A 195 -1.25 -1.30 -4.62
C SER A 195 -0.31 -0.64 -5.62
N SER A 196 0.86 -0.23 -5.14
CA SER A 196 1.89 0.34 -6.00
C SER A 196 2.28 -0.64 -7.13
N GLY A 197 2.52 -0.11 -8.33
CA GLY A 197 3.07 -0.91 -9.42
C GLY A 197 2.07 -1.71 -10.25
N THR A 198 0.77 -1.48 -10.07
CA THR A 198 -0.32 -2.17 -10.79
C THR A 198 -0.80 -1.45 -12.05
N GLY A 199 -0.28 -0.26 -12.36
CA GLY A 199 -0.63 0.47 -13.58
C GLY A 199 -1.61 1.64 -13.40
N LYS A 200 -1.84 2.13 -12.17
CA LYS A 200 -2.70 3.30 -11.91
C LYS A 200 -2.36 4.53 -12.77
N THR A 201 -1.09 4.94 -12.82
CA THR A 201 -0.63 6.04 -13.67
C THR A 201 -0.90 5.77 -15.15
N GLN A 202 -0.70 4.52 -15.61
CA GLN A 202 -0.97 4.11 -16.99
C GLN A 202 -2.44 4.27 -17.37
N MET A 203 -3.36 4.14 -16.40
CA MET A 203 -4.80 4.29 -16.64
C MET A 203 -5.19 5.69 -17.16
N ALA A 204 -4.47 6.74 -16.75
CA ALA A 204 -4.71 8.09 -17.30
C ALA A 204 -4.49 8.14 -18.81
N PHE A 205 -3.45 7.45 -19.30
CA PHE A 205 -3.10 7.39 -20.71
C PHE A 205 -3.99 6.43 -21.48
N ASN A 206 -4.45 5.34 -20.84
CA ASN A 206 -5.44 4.45 -21.42
C ASN A 206 -6.75 5.20 -21.66
N LEU A 207 -7.19 5.99 -20.67
CA LEU A 207 -8.38 6.81 -20.76
C LEU A 207 -8.26 7.89 -21.84
N GLU A 208 -7.13 8.60 -21.91
CA GLU A 208 -6.85 9.57 -22.99
C GLU A 208 -6.89 8.90 -24.37
N ALA A 209 -6.32 7.69 -24.50
CA ALA A 209 -6.27 6.95 -25.76
C ALA A 209 -7.64 6.42 -26.24
N THR A 210 -8.68 6.43 -25.39
CA THR A 210 -10.06 6.16 -25.84
C THR A 210 -10.60 7.26 -26.74
N GLU A 211 -10.00 8.45 -26.69
CA GLU A 211 -10.43 9.66 -27.40
C GLU A 211 -11.85 10.15 -27.01
N LEU A 212 -12.45 9.60 -25.95
CA LEU A 212 -13.75 10.04 -25.43
C LEU A 212 -13.63 11.31 -24.58
N PHE A 213 -12.45 11.56 -24.01
CA PHE A 213 -12.21 12.61 -23.02
C PHE A 213 -10.94 13.39 -23.32
N GLU A 214 -10.82 14.58 -22.73
CA GLU A 214 -9.55 15.28 -22.56
C GLU A 214 -9.06 15.08 -21.11
N VAL A 215 -8.01 14.29 -20.91
CA VAL A 215 -7.49 13.94 -19.58
C VAL A 215 -6.45 14.94 -19.12
N PHE A 216 -6.80 15.73 -18.10
CA PHE A 216 -5.88 16.66 -17.45
C PHE A 216 -5.19 15.98 -16.26
N PHE A 217 -4.01 15.42 -16.50
CA PHE A 217 -3.22 14.70 -15.49
C PHE A 217 -2.52 15.67 -14.52
N ILE A 218 -2.65 15.40 -13.22
CA ILE A 218 -1.99 16.10 -12.11
C ILE A 218 -1.45 15.05 -11.14
N MET A 219 -0.16 15.11 -10.82
CA MET A 219 0.36 14.31 -9.70
C MET A 219 0.27 15.07 -8.38
N CYS A 220 -0.29 14.42 -7.36
CA CYS A 220 -0.58 14.98 -6.04
C CYS A 220 0.43 14.60 -4.94
N ALA A 221 1.39 13.71 -5.24
CA ALA A 221 2.40 13.28 -4.29
C ALA A 221 3.49 14.31 -4.03
N SER A 222 4.05 14.23 -2.81
CA SER A 222 5.14 15.09 -2.36
C SER A 222 6.40 14.92 -3.24
N SER A 223 7.28 15.91 -3.25
CA SER A 223 8.54 15.86 -4.00
C SER A 223 9.45 14.69 -3.62
N ALA A 224 9.27 14.09 -2.44
CA ALA A 224 10.07 12.97 -1.93
C ALA A 224 9.65 11.59 -2.49
N ASP A 225 8.50 11.50 -3.16
CA ASP A 225 7.90 10.27 -3.68
C ASP A 225 8.01 10.16 -5.22
N ARG A 226 8.81 11.04 -5.85
CA ARG A 226 8.92 11.19 -7.31
C ARG A 226 9.98 10.28 -7.94
N ASP A 227 9.86 8.97 -7.70
CA ASP A 227 10.87 8.00 -8.15
C ASP A 227 10.64 7.52 -9.60
N GLN A 228 9.51 7.84 -10.25
CA GLN A 228 9.23 7.43 -11.64
C GLN A 228 9.57 8.51 -12.67
N PRO A 229 10.27 8.18 -13.78
CA PRO A 229 10.63 9.14 -14.82
C PRO A 229 9.45 9.92 -15.44
N ILE A 230 8.28 9.27 -15.57
CA ILE A 230 7.08 9.91 -16.14
C ILE A 230 6.60 11.11 -15.32
N TYR A 231 6.87 11.12 -14.02
CA TYR A 231 6.45 12.18 -13.12
C TYR A 231 7.21 13.49 -13.37
N GLU A 232 8.41 13.44 -13.94
CA GLU A 232 9.16 14.64 -14.32
C GLU A 232 8.43 15.44 -15.40
N ALA A 233 7.73 14.75 -16.31
CA ALA A 233 6.96 15.39 -17.40
C ALA A 233 5.85 16.31 -16.86
N PHE A 234 5.35 16.06 -15.65
CA PHE A 234 4.25 16.81 -15.04
C PHE A 234 4.68 17.64 -13.81
N ASN A 235 5.97 17.65 -13.48
CA ASN A 235 6.51 18.26 -12.28
C ASN A 235 6.09 19.73 -12.11
N GLN A 236 6.26 20.54 -13.16
CA GLN A 236 5.92 21.97 -13.13
C GLN A 236 4.42 22.20 -12.91
N ARG A 237 3.57 21.50 -13.67
CA ARG A 237 2.11 21.54 -13.51
C ARG A 237 1.69 21.13 -12.09
N SER A 238 2.23 20.03 -11.56
CA SER A 238 1.94 19.55 -10.21
C SER A 238 2.35 20.57 -9.15
N ARG A 239 3.53 21.18 -9.26
CA ARG A 239 3.98 22.24 -8.34
C ARG A 239 3.09 23.47 -8.42
N SER A 240 2.68 23.88 -9.62
CA SER A 240 1.74 24.99 -9.81
C SER A 240 0.41 24.70 -9.13
N PHE A 241 -0.13 23.49 -9.29
CA PHE A 241 -1.36 23.07 -8.62
C PHE A 241 -1.23 23.06 -7.10
N GLU A 242 -0.19 22.42 -6.55
CA GLU A 242 0.09 22.41 -5.12
C GLU A 242 0.21 23.82 -4.54
N PHE A 243 0.91 24.70 -5.24
CA PHE A 243 1.05 26.10 -4.83
C PHE A 243 -0.29 26.83 -4.82
N CYS A 244 -1.14 26.62 -5.82
CA CYS A 244 -2.49 27.20 -5.85
C CYS A 244 -3.32 26.72 -4.66
N VAL A 245 -3.30 25.42 -4.38
CA VAL A 245 -3.97 24.82 -3.22
C VAL A 245 -3.49 25.49 -1.94
N ASP A 246 -2.17 25.61 -1.74
CA ASP A 246 -1.59 26.17 -0.52
C ASP A 246 -1.89 27.66 -0.36
N LYS A 247 -1.91 28.43 -1.45
CA LYS A 247 -2.26 29.85 -1.45
C LYS A 247 -3.74 30.11 -1.16
N ASP A 248 -4.60 29.23 -1.65
CA ASP A 248 -6.05 29.41 -1.55
C ASP A 248 -6.67 28.72 -0.32
N LEU A 249 -5.97 27.76 0.30
CA LEU A 249 -6.40 27.05 1.50
C LEU A 249 -6.94 27.97 2.63
N PRO A 250 -6.37 29.16 2.91
CA PRO A 250 -6.88 30.06 3.94
C PRO A 250 -8.32 30.56 3.70
N PHE A 251 -8.80 30.59 2.45
CA PHE A 251 -10.16 30.99 2.09
C PHE A 251 -11.17 29.86 2.24
N VAL A 252 -10.71 28.66 2.61
CA VAL A 252 -11.50 27.44 2.66
C VAL A 252 -11.68 27.01 4.12
N ILE A 253 -12.92 26.69 4.51
CA ILE A 253 -13.23 26.26 5.89
C ILE A 253 -12.87 24.80 6.10
N LYS A 254 -13.58 23.87 5.46
CA LYS A 254 -13.35 22.43 5.51
C LYS A 254 -12.85 21.86 4.18
N GLY A 255 -13.03 22.56 3.07
CA GLY A 255 -12.72 22.07 1.73
C GLY A 255 -13.83 21.21 1.14
N SER A 256 -15.06 21.35 1.66
CA SER A 256 -16.23 20.67 1.11
C SER A 256 -16.59 21.23 -0.28
N VAL A 257 -17.42 20.52 -1.04
CA VAL A 257 -17.95 21.04 -2.31
C VAL A 257 -18.79 22.30 -2.06
N GLN A 258 -19.61 22.30 -1.01
CA GLN A 258 -20.43 23.43 -0.61
C GLN A 258 -19.57 24.63 -0.20
N ASP A 259 -18.46 24.39 0.52
CA ASP A 259 -17.53 25.46 0.91
C ASP A 259 -17.00 26.17 -0.33
N LEU A 260 -16.54 25.41 -1.33
CA LEU A 260 -15.96 25.94 -2.56
C LEU A 260 -17.01 26.64 -3.44
N GLN A 261 -18.25 26.14 -3.46
CA GLN A 261 -19.37 26.80 -4.14
C GLN A 261 -19.74 28.14 -3.49
N GLY A 262 -19.58 28.26 -2.16
CA GLY A 262 -19.88 29.47 -1.41
C GLY A 262 -18.76 30.52 -1.37
N ILE A 263 -17.59 30.25 -1.98
CA ILE A 263 -16.49 31.22 -2.02
C ILE A 263 -16.77 32.30 -3.06
N ASN A 264 -16.90 33.54 -2.57
CA ASN A 264 -17.03 34.73 -3.41
C ASN A 264 -15.68 35.38 -3.76
N HIS A 265 -14.57 34.86 -3.22
CA HIS A 265 -13.23 35.38 -3.50
C HIS A 265 -12.68 34.87 -4.84
N ARG A 266 -11.75 35.65 -5.43
CA ARG A 266 -10.95 35.19 -6.57
C ARG A 266 -9.87 34.22 -6.07
N LEU A 267 -9.70 33.08 -6.73
CA LEU A 267 -8.76 32.02 -6.35
C LEU A 267 -7.74 31.75 -7.45
N TYR A 268 -6.52 31.38 -7.08
CA TYR A 268 -5.51 30.90 -8.03
C TYR A 268 -5.91 29.55 -8.64
N LEU A 269 -6.59 28.69 -7.89
CA LEU A 269 -7.16 27.45 -8.39
C LEU A 269 -8.20 27.66 -9.50
N TYR A 270 -8.96 28.75 -9.45
CA TYR A 270 -9.90 29.10 -10.52
C TYR A 270 -9.14 29.56 -11.78
N GLY A 271 -8.06 30.34 -11.62
CA GLY A 271 -7.15 30.67 -12.71
C GLY A 271 -6.49 29.43 -13.33
N PHE A 272 -6.07 28.49 -12.49
CA PHE A 272 -5.51 27.20 -12.91
C PHE A 272 -6.51 26.39 -13.75
N ILE A 273 -7.78 26.32 -13.31
CA ILE A 273 -8.84 25.62 -14.05
C ILE A 273 -9.10 26.29 -15.40
N ILE A 274 -9.21 27.61 -15.45
CA ILE A 274 -9.43 28.34 -16.72
C ILE A 274 -8.29 28.07 -17.69
N ALA A 275 -7.05 28.16 -17.22
CA ALA A 275 -5.87 27.91 -18.01
C ALA A 275 -5.85 26.46 -18.53
N ALA A 276 -6.24 25.48 -17.70
CA ALA A 276 -6.42 24.10 -18.12
C ALA A 276 -7.50 23.94 -19.21
N LEU A 277 -8.66 24.58 -19.04
CA LEU A 277 -9.79 24.51 -19.98
C LEU A 277 -9.46 25.12 -21.35
N ASN A 278 -8.67 26.20 -21.37
CA ASN A 278 -8.23 26.89 -22.58
C ASN A 278 -7.05 26.21 -23.27
N GLY A 279 -6.29 25.37 -22.57
CA GLY A 279 -5.03 24.82 -23.05
C GLY A 279 -3.86 25.81 -22.97
N ASP A 280 -3.93 26.77 -22.05
CA ASP A 280 -2.89 27.79 -21.88
C ASP A 280 -1.60 27.17 -21.33
N ALA A 281 -0.43 27.69 -21.72
CA ALA A 281 0.84 27.18 -21.19
C ALA A 281 1.11 27.65 -19.76
N THR A 282 0.68 28.88 -19.47
CA THR A 282 0.92 29.56 -18.20
C THR A 282 -0.27 30.41 -17.79
N PHE A 283 -0.39 30.71 -16.49
CA PHE A 283 -1.27 31.75 -15.97
C PHE A 283 -0.63 32.46 -14.78
N SER A 284 -1.11 33.65 -14.43
CA SER A 284 -0.55 34.45 -13.32
C SER A 284 -1.60 35.03 -12.38
N GLU A 285 -2.88 34.99 -12.76
CA GLU A 285 -3.94 35.73 -12.07
C GLU A 285 -4.93 34.82 -11.35
N ARG A 286 -5.52 35.37 -10.28
CA ARG A 286 -6.70 34.78 -9.62
C ARG A 286 -7.94 35.03 -10.47
N ALA A 287 -8.83 34.05 -10.53
CA ALA A 287 -10.11 34.17 -11.23
C ALA A 287 -11.29 33.99 -10.28
N SER A 288 -12.46 34.47 -10.69
CA SER A 288 -13.72 34.24 -9.97
C SER A 288 -14.36 32.91 -10.38
N ARG A 289 -15.35 32.46 -9.61
CA ARG A 289 -16.16 31.29 -9.97
C ARG A 289 -16.86 31.48 -11.33
N THR A 290 -17.43 32.66 -11.55
CA THR A 290 -18.12 33.03 -12.80
C THR A 290 -17.20 32.94 -14.01
N ASP A 291 -15.92 33.30 -13.86
CA ASP A 291 -14.95 33.20 -14.95
C ASP A 291 -14.72 31.73 -15.38
N VAL A 292 -14.71 30.80 -14.41
CA VAL A 292 -14.61 29.36 -14.68
C VAL A 292 -15.88 28.85 -15.37
N GLU A 293 -17.06 29.26 -14.89
CA GLU A 293 -18.35 28.87 -15.49
C GLU A 293 -18.47 29.38 -16.94
N LEU A 294 -17.98 30.59 -17.23
CA LEU A 294 -17.87 31.11 -18.60
C LEU A 294 -16.91 30.29 -19.46
N ALA A 295 -15.75 29.88 -18.92
CA ALA A 295 -14.82 29.02 -19.64
C ALA A 295 -15.41 27.64 -19.94
N ILE A 296 -16.18 27.07 -19.01
CA ILE A 296 -16.94 25.83 -19.21
C ILE A 296 -17.98 26.00 -20.32
N GLN A 297 -18.77 27.07 -20.28
CA GLN A 297 -19.79 27.35 -21.28
C GLN A 297 -19.18 27.46 -22.68
N ARG A 298 -18.07 28.20 -22.83
CA ARG A 298 -17.35 28.33 -24.12
C ARG A 298 -16.90 26.99 -24.68
N ARG A 299 -16.52 26.04 -23.82
CA ARG A 299 -16.15 24.68 -24.25
C ARG A 299 -17.38 23.89 -24.71
N GLN A 300 -18.49 24.00 -24.00
CA GLN A 300 -19.76 23.38 -24.39
C GLN A 300 -20.26 23.92 -25.73
N ASP A 301 -20.19 25.24 -25.94
CA ASP A 301 -20.59 25.90 -27.20
C ASP A 301 -19.73 25.43 -28.40
N ARG A 302 -18.48 25.06 -28.15
CA ARG A 302 -17.56 24.48 -29.15
C ARG A 302 -17.69 22.97 -29.30
N MET A 303 -18.62 22.32 -28.58
CA MET A 303 -18.76 20.87 -28.51
C MET A 303 -17.43 20.17 -28.19
N ALA A 304 -16.60 20.79 -27.34
CA ALA A 304 -15.34 20.21 -26.91
C ALA A 304 -15.61 18.94 -26.09
N LYS A 305 -14.67 17.98 -26.14
CA LYS A 305 -14.78 16.75 -25.37
C LYS A 305 -14.86 17.05 -23.86
N PRO A 306 -15.53 16.21 -23.07
CA PRO A 306 -15.54 16.36 -21.61
C PRO A 306 -14.11 16.30 -21.07
N MET A 307 -13.77 17.27 -20.21
CA MET A 307 -12.48 17.31 -19.55
C MET A 307 -12.53 16.50 -18.25
N VAL A 308 -11.58 15.59 -18.07
CA VAL A 308 -11.45 14.72 -16.90
C VAL A 308 -10.20 15.11 -16.13
N PHE A 309 -10.33 15.43 -14.85
CA PHE A 309 -9.17 15.69 -14.00
C PHE A 309 -8.69 14.39 -13.35
N PHE A 310 -7.48 13.97 -13.70
CA PHE A 310 -6.86 12.76 -13.17
C PHE A 310 -5.84 13.13 -12.09
N LEU A 311 -6.15 12.81 -10.84
CA LEU A 311 -5.33 13.10 -9.66
C LEU A 311 -4.55 11.85 -9.26
N ASP A 312 -3.28 11.76 -9.68
CA ASP A 312 -2.42 10.60 -9.43
C ASP A 312 -1.66 10.71 -8.11
N GLU A 313 -1.36 9.55 -7.52
CA GLU A 313 -0.65 9.41 -6.24
C GLU A 313 -1.25 10.28 -5.12
N PHE A 314 -2.57 10.14 -4.91
CA PHE A 314 -3.29 10.96 -3.94
C PHE A 314 -2.80 10.71 -2.49
N PRO A 315 -2.45 11.77 -1.75
CA PRO A 315 -1.70 11.66 -0.51
C PRO A 315 -2.52 11.09 0.66
N ARG A 316 -1.79 10.53 1.64
CA ARG A 316 -2.33 10.07 2.92
C ARG A 316 -2.35 11.19 3.95
N VAL A 317 -3.39 11.26 4.78
CA VAL A 317 -3.44 12.22 5.91
C VAL A 317 -2.36 11.91 6.97
N GLY A 318 -2.03 10.63 7.17
CA GLY A 318 -1.12 10.20 8.25
C GLY A 318 -1.79 10.23 9.63
N SER A 319 -1.12 9.66 10.64
CA SER A 319 -1.69 9.42 11.99
C SER A 319 -0.86 9.99 13.16
N GLY A 320 0.27 10.66 12.89
CA GLY A 320 1.25 11.04 13.91
C GLY A 320 1.27 12.52 14.33
N GLU A 321 0.26 13.32 13.97
CA GLU A 321 0.26 14.77 14.19
C GLU A 321 -0.88 15.24 15.10
N THR A 322 -0.75 16.45 15.64
CA THR A 322 -1.81 17.07 16.47
C THR A 322 -3.11 17.24 15.66
N ASN A 323 -4.25 17.20 16.34
CA ASN A 323 -5.57 17.29 15.69
C ASN A 323 -5.72 18.51 14.77
N SER A 324 -5.13 19.66 15.12
CA SER A 324 -5.22 20.88 14.32
C SER A 324 -4.45 20.80 12.99
N ILE A 325 -3.26 20.20 12.99
CA ILE A 325 -2.46 20.01 11.76
C ILE A 325 -3.13 18.96 10.87
N MET A 326 -3.66 17.89 11.48
CA MET A 326 -4.44 16.89 10.75
C MET A 326 -5.69 17.50 10.08
N ASP A 327 -6.42 18.38 10.76
CA ASP A 327 -7.60 19.03 10.19
C ASP A 327 -7.26 19.95 9.01
N LEU A 328 -6.16 20.70 9.11
CA LEU A 328 -5.64 21.51 8.00
C LEU A 328 -5.24 20.64 6.81
N ARG A 329 -4.56 19.52 7.05
CA ARG A 329 -4.17 18.56 6.01
C ARG A 329 -5.39 17.91 5.34
N LYS A 330 -6.39 17.50 6.14
CA LYS A 330 -7.67 17.01 5.62
C LYS A 330 -8.37 18.06 4.77
N ALA A 331 -8.38 19.32 5.20
CA ALA A 331 -8.96 20.42 4.42
C ALA A 331 -8.22 20.64 3.10
N ARG A 332 -6.88 20.62 3.12
CA ARG A 332 -6.02 20.69 1.93
C ARG A 332 -6.34 19.59 0.91
N TYR A 333 -6.41 18.34 1.35
CA TYR A 333 -6.69 17.22 0.44
C TYR A 333 -8.14 17.22 -0.05
N ARG A 334 -9.10 17.59 0.80
CA ARG A 334 -10.49 17.81 0.34
C ARG A 334 -10.56 18.90 -0.71
N MET A 335 -9.82 20.00 -0.55
CA MET A 335 -9.73 21.08 -1.54
C MET A 335 -9.15 20.61 -2.88
N MET A 336 -8.04 19.85 -2.86
CA MET A 336 -7.45 19.25 -4.07
C MET A 336 -8.46 18.43 -4.88
N ARG A 337 -9.25 17.60 -4.20
CA ARG A 337 -10.30 16.78 -4.83
C ARG A 337 -11.52 17.62 -5.25
N ASN A 338 -12.03 18.45 -4.34
CA ASN A 338 -13.37 19.01 -4.46
C ASN A 338 -13.42 20.27 -5.33
N VAL A 339 -12.29 20.93 -5.62
CA VAL A 339 -12.29 22.12 -6.49
C VAL A 339 -12.89 21.81 -7.86
N PHE A 340 -12.49 20.71 -8.50
CA PHE A 340 -13.04 20.28 -9.78
C PHE A 340 -14.50 19.79 -9.67
N ARG A 341 -14.81 19.04 -8.61
CA ARG A 341 -16.18 18.57 -8.33
C ARG A 341 -17.16 19.72 -8.12
N SER A 342 -16.71 20.85 -7.58
CA SER A 342 -17.54 22.03 -7.36
C SER A 342 -18.06 22.64 -8.67
N PHE A 343 -17.43 22.33 -9.80
CA PHE A 343 -17.84 22.71 -11.15
C PHE A 343 -18.41 21.54 -11.97
N SER A 344 -18.71 20.42 -11.30
CA SER A 344 -19.22 19.19 -11.93
C SER A 344 -18.29 18.52 -12.95
N PHE A 345 -16.98 18.73 -12.83
CA PHE A 345 -16.03 17.95 -13.64
C PHE A 345 -15.92 16.51 -13.13
N PRO A 346 -15.82 15.51 -14.02
CA PRO A 346 -15.40 14.17 -13.66
C PRO A 346 -13.99 14.18 -13.06
N VAL A 347 -13.83 13.53 -11.92
CA VAL A 347 -12.55 13.40 -11.24
C VAL A 347 -12.22 11.92 -11.06
N VAL A 348 -11.06 11.51 -11.55
CA VAL A 348 -10.49 10.18 -11.32
C VAL A 348 -9.29 10.34 -10.39
N ILE A 349 -9.26 9.59 -9.29
CA ILE A 349 -8.22 9.68 -8.27
C ILE A 349 -7.52 8.35 -8.17
N SER A 350 -6.21 8.34 -8.35
CA SER A 350 -5.38 7.17 -8.09
C SER A 350 -4.84 7.22 -6.67
N SER A 351 -4.99 6.12 -5.93
CA SER A 351 -4.48 6.03 -4.56
C SER A 351 -4.09 4.59 -4.21
N THR A 352 -3.20 4.48 -3.24
CA THR A 352 -2.82 3.22 -2.57
C THR A 352 -3.56 3.07 -1.23
N ASN A 353 -4.63 3.85 -0.99
CA ASN A 353 -5.24 3.95 0.34
C ASN A 353 -6.66 4.53 0.43
N GLY A 354 -7.20 4.32 1.64
CA GLY A 354 -8.39 4.91 2.28
C GLY A 354 -8.73 6.37 2.01
N THR A 355 -7.71 7.23 1.89
CA THR A 355 -7.86 8.66 2.17
C THR A 355 -8.81 9.33 1.20
N ALA A 356 -8.68 9.06 -0.10
CA ALA A 356 -9.50 9.74 -1.11
C ALA A 356 -11.00 9.53 -0.88
N ARG A 357 -11.44 8.31 -0.54
CA ARG A 357 -12.85 8.00 -0.25
C ARG A 357 -13.28 8.41 1.15
N ASN A 358 -12.41 8.29 2.16
CA ASN A 358 -12.77 8.56 3.56
C ASN A 358 -12.71 10.04 3.97
N LEU A 359 -12.27 10.93 3.07
CA LEU A 359 -12.24 12.39 3.32
C LEU A 359 -13.61 13.05 3.14
N PHE A 360 -14.62 12.68 3.93
CA PHE A 360 -15.89 13.39 4.00
C PHE A 360 -15.82 14.58 4.97
N SER A 361 -16.75 15.53 4.84
CA SER A 361 -16.93 16.65 5.76
C SER A 361 -18.42 16.76 6.08
N ILE A 362 -18.86 16.10 7.15
CA ILE A 362 -20.24 16.22 7.60
C ILE A 362 -20.36 17.58 8.29
N GLN A 363 -21.19 18.45 7.74
CA GLN A 363 -21.75 19.57 8.50
C GLN A 363 -23.11 19.10 9.01
N GLY A 364 -23.33 19.17 10.32
CA GLY A 364 -24.67 19.23 10.85
C GLY A 364 -25.43 20.38 10.18
N ALA A 365 -26.64 20.09 9.71
CA ALA A 365 -27.60 21.00 9.09
C ALA A 365 -27.66 21.12 7.55
N SER A 366 -27.27 20.09 6.77
CA SER A 366 -27.82 19.92 5.41
C SER A 366 -29.07 19.04 5.47
N ARG A 367 -30.23 19.60 5.09
CA ARG A 367 -31.56 18.95 5.14
C ARG A 367 -31.79 17.91 4.03
N SER A 368 -30.75 17.34 3.42
CA SER A 368 -30.96 16.19 2.53
C SER A 368 -31.03 14.94 3.39
N VAL A 369 -32.19 14.28 3.38
CA VAL A 369 -32.46 13.06 4.15
C VAL A 369 -31.93 11.83 3.41
N ASP A 370 -31.79 11.93 2.09
CA ASP A 370 -31.49 10.77 1.25
C ASP A 370 -29.98 10.53 1.09
N PRO A 371 -29.52 9.27 1.20
CA PRO A 371 -28.18 8.87 0.80
C PRO A 371 -27.89 9.29 -0.64
N TYR A 372 -26.65 9.70 -0.90
CA TYR A 372 -26.22 10.05 -2.25
C TYR A 372 -24.95 9.32 -2.64
N LEU A 373 -24.77 9.07 -3.95
CA LEU A 373 -23.56 8.47 -4.48
C LEU A 373 -22.37 9.39 -4.20
N TRP A 374 -21.46 8.90 -3.35
CA TRP A 374 -20.31 9.65 -2.89
C TRP A 374 -19.12 9.48 -3.84
N CYS A 375 -18.77 8.22 -4.10
CA CYS A 375 -17.69 7.85 -4.99
C CYS A 375 -17.89 6.45 -5.56
N ILE A 376 -17.17 6.15 -6.63
CA ILE A 376 -17.08 4.83 -7.23
C ILE A 376 -15.68 4.29 -6.93
N VAL A 377 -15.55 3.19 -6.21
CA VAL A 377 -14.26 2.53 -6.03
C VAL A 377 -14.05 1.57 -7.20
N PHE A 378 -12.93 1.74 -7.89
CA PHE A 378 -12.58 0.95 -9.06
C PHE A 378 -11.30 0.14 -8.73
N PRO A 379 -11.46 -1.13 -8.34
CA PRO A 379 -10.35 -1.91 -7.78
C PRO A 379 -9.43 -2.51 -8.86
N SER A 380 -9.99 -2.80 -10.04
CA SER A 380 -9.32 -3.55 -11.11
C SER A 380 -8.52 -2.66 -12.06
N LEU A 381 -7.41 -3.18 -12.58
CA LEU A 381 -6.56 -2.53 -13.57
C LEU A 381 -6.20 -3.53 -14.67
N PRO A 382 -6.05 -3.10 -15.93
CA PRO A 382 -5.70 -3.98 -17.01
C PRO A 382 -4.33 -4.61 -16.74
N HIS A 383 -4.21 -5.89 -17.06
CA HIS A 383 -2.90 -6.51 -17.15
C HIS A 383 -2.11 -5.76 -18.22
N VAL A 384 -1.07 -5.06 -17.81
CA VAL A 384 -0.26 -4.24 -18.73
C VAL A 384 0.64 -5.12 -19.59
N SER A 385 0.51 -6.46 -19.54
CA SER A 385 1.36 -7.46 -20.18
C SER A 385 1.75 -7.01 -21.58
N LEU A 386 2.97 -6.49 -21.64
CA LEU A 386 3.52 -5.76 -22.76
C LEU A 386 3.92 -6.75 -23.83
N ASP A 387 2.94 -7.34 -24.50
CA ASP A 387 3.15 -8.50 -25.36
C ASP A 387 4.16 -8.19 -26.47
N GLY A 388 4.19 -6.94 -26.96
CA GLY A 388 5.18 -6.47 -27.92
C GLY A 388 6.58 -6.24 -27.33
N ASP A 389 6.67 -5.73 -26.09
CA ASP A 389 7.97 -5.42 -25.47
C ASP A 389 8.62 -6.70 -24.92
N ILE A 390 7.85 -7.60 -24.30
CA ILE A 390 8.30 -8.91 -23.79
C ILE A 390 8.77 -9.81 -24.94
N LYS A 391 8.08 -9.82 -26.09
CA LYS A 391 8.50 -10.59 -27.28
C LYS A 391 9.88 -10.18 -27.80
N SER A 392 10.25 -8.91 -27.64
CA SER A 392 11.56 -8.38 -28.08
C SER A 392 12.71 -8.71 -27.12
N VAL A 393 12.40 -9.11 -25.88
CA VAL A 393 13.42 -9.43 -24.86
C VAL A 393 14.07 -10.75 -25.19
N LYS A 394 15.40 -10.74 -25.24
CA LYS A 394 16.22 -11.95 -25.40
C LYS A 394 16.29 -12.72 -24.08
N CYS A 395 15.25 -13.46 -23.75
CA CYS A 395 15.20 -14.40 -22.62
C CYS A 395 14.41 -15.67 -22.98
N PRO A 396 14.54 -16.76 -22.19
CA PRO A 396 13.78 -17.99 -22.40
C PRO A 396 12.26 -17.76 -22.32
N ASP A 397 11.48 -18.56 -23.04
CA ASP A 397 10.02 -18.39 -23.11
C ASP A 397 9.34 -18.62 -21.75
N GLN A 398 9.91 -19.47 -20.89
CA GLN A 398 9.47 -19.63 -19.50
C GLN A 398 9.55 -18.31 -18.72
N VAL A 399 10.60 -17.52 -18.96
CA VAL A 399 10.76 -16.19 -18.34
C VAL A 399 9.77 -15.19 -18.94
N LYS A 400 9.49 -15.26 -20.25
CA LYS A 400 8.46 -14.41 -20.86
C LYS A 400 7.07 -14.70 -20.29
N ARG A 401 6.76 -15.97 -20.04
CA ARG A 401 5.47 -16.39 -19.48
C ARG A 401 5.26 -15.85 -18.07
N ILE A 402 6.27 -15.92 -17.19
CA ILE A 402 6.14 -15.29 -15.86
C ILE A 402 5.96 -13.77 -15.95
N LEU A 403 6.59 -13.11 -16.92
CA LEU A 403 6.40 -11.67 -17.14
C LEU A 403 4.98 -11.33 -17.60
N GLN A 404 4.36 -12.19 -18.41
CA GLN A 404 2.97 -12.02 -18.86
C GLN A 404 1.94 -12.20 -17.73
N HIS A 405 2.30 -12.94 -16.68
CA HIS A 405 1.46 -13.23 -15.51
C HIS A 405 1.94 -12.49 -14.25
N SER A 406 2.51 -11.30 -14.41
CA SER A 406 3.03 -10.50 -13.30
C SER A 406 2.62 -9.04 -13.41
N ARG A 407 2.50 -8.36 -12.26
CA ARG A 407 2.20 -6.93 -12.26
C ARG A 407 3.34 -6.10 -12.90
N PRO A 408 3.03 -4.92 -13.45
CA PRO A 408 3.99 -4.07 -14.18
C PRO A 408 5.29 -3.77 -13.43
N LEU A 409 5.20 -3.54 -12.11
CA LEU A 409 6.39 -3.25 -11.30
C LEU A 409 7.38 -4.41 -11.29
N PHE A 410 6.93 -5.64 -11.01
CA PHE A 410 7.83 -6.80 -10.98
C PHE A 410 8.36 -7.14 -12.37
N VAL A 411 7.54 -6.94 -13.41
CA VAL A 411 7.99 -7.03 -14.82
C VAL A 411 9.13 -6.05 -15.08
N LYS A 412 8.98 -4.77 -14.72
CA LYS A 412 10.03 -3.76 -14.89
C LYS A 412 11.30 -4.15 -14.14
N LEU A 413 11.20 -4.56 -12.88
CA LEU A 413 12.35 -4.97 -12.07
C LEU A 413 13.08 -6.18 -12.68
N CYS A 414 12.32 -7.16 -13.20
CA CYS A 414 12.85 -8.32 -13.90
C CYS A 414 13.57 -7.94 -15.21
N LEU A 415 12.96 -7.09 -16.04
CA LEU A 415 13.57 -6.63 -17.29
C LEU A 415 14.87 -5.85 -17.03
N GLU A 416 14.92 -5.02 -16.00
CA GLU A 416 16.14 -4.34 -15.59
C GLU A 416 17.21 -5.32 -15.09
N TYR A 417 16.82 -6.36 -14.36
CA TYR A 417 17.73 -7.43 -13.96
C TYR A 417 18.30 -8.18 -15.18
N ILE A 418 17.46 -8.60 -16.12
CA ILE A 418 17.88 -9.32 -17.34
C ILE A 418 18.82 -8.46 -18.19
N LYS A 419 18.60 -7.15 -18.27
CA LYS A 419 19.50 -6.23 -18.98
C LYS A 419 20.90 -6.21 -18.38
N VAL A 420 21.01 -6.23 -17.05
CA VAL A 420 22.29 -6.20 -16.32
C VAL A 420 22.94 -7.59 -16.30
N LYS A 421 22.14 -8.65 -16.16
CA LYS A 421 22.56 -10.05 -16.14
C LYS A 421 21.77 -10.86 -17.18
N PRO A 422 22.18 -10.82 -18.46
CA PRO A 422 21.51 -11.58 -19.50
C PRO A 422 21.59 -13.08 -19.26
N CYS A 423 20.51 -13.79 -19.58
CA CYS A 423 20.48 -15.24 -19.55
C CYS A 423 21.18 -15.79 -20.81
N THR A 424 22.49 -15.98 -20.76
CA THR A 424 23.33 -16.39 -21.93
C THR A 424 23.50 -17.91 -22.08
N GLY A 425 22.87 -18.71 -21.22
CA GLY A 425 22.92 -20.18 -21.25
C GLY A 425 21.57 -20.82 -20.91
N PRO A 426 21.49 -22.16 -20.72
CA PRO A 426 20.28 -22.83 -20.28
C PRO A 426 19.75 -22.20 -18.99
N LEU A 427 18.43 -21.97 -18.94
CA LEU A 427 17.80 -21.46 -17.73
C LEU A 427 18.00 -22.47 -16.60
N GLY A 428 18.59 -22.02 -15.50
CA GLY A 428 18.82 -22.84 -14.31
C GLY A 428 18.25 -22.20 -13.05
N VAL A 429 17.93 -23.03 -12.06
CA VAL A 429 17.41 -22.63 -10.75
C VAL A 429 18.23 -21.51 -10.11
N ALA A 430 19.57 -21.61 -10.16
CA ALA A 430 20.44 -20.61 -9.54
C ALA A 430 20.26 -19.19 -10.12
N TYR A 431 20.00 -19.07 -11.43
CA TYR A 431 19.71 -17.78 -12.06
C TYR A 431 18.37 -17.24 -11.58
N LEU A 432 17.36 -18.10 -11.48
CA LEU A 432 16.02 -17.73 -11.02
C LEU A 432 16.04 -17.29 -9.56
N ASP A 433 16.72 -18.02 -8.68
CA ASP A 433 16.89 -17.67 -7.27
C ASP A 433 17.57 -16.30 -7.11
N GLU A 434 18.60 -16.04 -7.91
CA GLU A 434 19.31 -14.75 -7.87
C GLU A 434 18.43 -13.60 -8.38
N MET A 435 17.66 -13.86 -9.44
CA MET A 435 16.69 -12.92 -9.99
C MET A 435 15.62 -12.58 -8.96
N VAL A 436 14.89 -13.57 -8.42
CA VAL A 436 13.79 -13.32 -7.46
C VAL A 436 14.30 -12.63 -6.20
N ALA A 437 15.50 -12.96 -5.72
CA ALA A 437 16.11 -12.28 -4.58
C ALA A 437 16.49 -10.82 -4.88
N SER A 438 16.97 -10.53 -6.09
CA SER A 438 17.24 -9.17 -6.54
C SER A 438 15.95 -8.34 -6.61
N LEU A 439 14.89 -8.92 -7.17
CA LEU A 439 13.56 -8.32 -7.25
C LEU A 439 13.02 -8.02 -5.85
N ALA A 440 13.07 -9.00 -4.94
CA ALA A 440 12.60 -8.87 -3.56
C ALA A 440 13.30 -7.74 -2.80
N LYS A 441 14.64 -7.65 -2.89
CA LYS A 441 15.43 -6.58 -2.26
C LYS A 441 15.03 -5.20 -2.76
N ARG A 442 14.82 -5.07 -4.07
CA ARG A 442 14.40 -3.81 -4.70
C ARG A 442 12.95 -3.46 -4.32
N ALA A 443 12.05 -4.43 -4.34
CA ALA A 443 10.65 -4.27 -3.94
C ALA A 443 10.52 -3.86 -2.46
N LYS A 444 11.23 -4.53 -1.54
CA LYS A 444 11.29 -4.15 -0.11
C LYS A 444 11.78 -2.71 0.07
N LYS A 445 12.82 -2.29 -0.67
CA LYS A 445 13.35 -0.91 -0.60
C LYS A 445 12.32 0.15 -1.01
N LEU A 446 11.39 -0.17 -1.92
CA LEU A 446 10.32 0.74 -2.33
C LEU A 446 9.26 0.91 -1.23
N LYS A 447 9.11 -0.06 -0.33
CA LYS A 447 8.11 -0.05 0.75
C LYS A 447 8.79 0.39 2.07
N ARG A 448 8.96 1.70 2.25
CA ARG A 448 9.72 2.36 3.36
C ARG A 448 9.12 2.19 4.79
N ARG A 449 8.27 1.20 5.08
CA ARG A 449 7.53 1.07 6.35
C ARG A 449 7.65 -0.32 6.95
N SER A 450 8.44 -0.51 8.00
CA SER A 450 8.79 -1.85 8.50
C SER A 450 7.59 -2.65 9.02
N ASP A 451 6.75 -2.07 9.87
CA ASP A 451 5.78 -2.87 10.63
C ASP A 451 4.56 -3.26 9.78
N GLU A 452 4.02 -2.33 8.99
CA GLU A 452 2.94 -2.63 8.05
C GLU A 452 3.42 -3.55 6.91
N PHE A 453 4.66 -3.38 6.46
CA PHE A 453 5.26 -4.30 5.48
C PHE A 453 5.43 -5.69 6.07
N ASN A 454 5.88 -5.82 7.32
CA ASN A 454 6.00 -7.10 8.02
C ASN A 454 4.63 -7.79 8.16
N LEU A 455 3.57 -7.03 8.48
CA LEU A 455 2.19 -7.53 8.48
C LEU A 455 1.78 -8.04 7.09
N GLY A 456 2.11 -7.30 6.03
CA GLY A 456 1.88 -7.71 4.65
C GLY A 456 2.65 -8.97 4.25
N GLN A 457 3.94 -9.07 4.59
CA GLN A 457 4.75 -10.29 4.37
C GLN A 457 4.10 -11.49 5.04
N PHE A 458 3.66 -11.31 6.27
CA PHE A 458 3.05 -12.36 7.06
C PHE A 458 1.74 -12.87 6.44
N GLY A 459 0.83 -11.99 6.02
CA GLY A 459 -0.40 -12.46 5.38
C GLY A 459 -0.24 -12.88 3.92
N LEU A 460 0.83 -12.47 3.22
CA LEU A 460 1.20 -13.07 1.94
C LEU A 460 1.55 -14.56 2.12
N PHE A 461 2.28 -14.91 3.18
CA PHE A 461 2.63 -16.31 3.48
C PHE A 461 1.45 -17.17 3.89
N LEU A 462 0.53 -16.60 4.67
CA LEU A 462 -0.63 -17.35 5.14
C LEU A 462 -1.81 -17.34 4.16
N CYS A 463 -1.72 -16.53 3.11
CA CYS A 463 -2.83 -16.17 2.24
C CYS A 463 -4.12 -15.83 3.01
N THR A 464 -3.98 -14.95 4.01
CA THR A 464 -5.12 -14.52 4.82
C THR A 464 -5.72 -13.24 4.26
N SER A 465 -7.05 -13.14 4.30
CA SER A 465 -7.74 -11.87 4.08
C SER A 465 -7.58 -10.97 5.30
N PHE A 466 -7.37 -9.68 5.06
CA PHE A 466 -7.21 -8.69 6.11
C PHE A 466 -8.46 -7.82 6.15
N LYS A 467 -9.09 -7.73 7.32
CA LYS A 467 -10.00 -6.62 7.58
C LYS A 467 -9.15 -5.40 7.91
N LEU A 468 -9.17 -4.39 7.05
CA LEU A 468 -8.53 -3.12 7.39
C LEU A 468 -9.42 -2.42 8.42
N ALA A 469 -8.99 -2.38 9.68
CA ALA A 469 -9.50 -1.36 10.59
C ALA A 469 -9.18 0.01 9.97
N ASN A 470 -10.21 0.68 9.45
CA ASN A 470 -10.10 1.87 8.62
C ASN A 470 -9.16 2.91 9.26
N GLY A 471 -7.94 3.03 8.69
CA GLY A 471 -6.98 4.09 9.03
C GLY A 471 -5.80 3.73 9.93
N GLN A 472 -5.66 2.51 10.44
CA GLN A 472 -4.52 2.14 11.31
C GLN A 472 -3.40 1.36 10.59
N TYR A 473 -3.75 0.35 9.80
CA TYR A 473 -2.80 -0.43 9.00
C TYR A 473 -3.30 -0.45 7.56
N ASN A 474 -2.44 -0.21 6.57
CA ASN A 474 -2.85 -0.29 5.17
C ASN A 474 -1.80 -1.04 4.33
N VAL A 475 -2.08 -2.33 4.13
CA VAL A 475 -1.25 -3.26 3.33
C VAL A 475 -1.28 -3.00 1.83
N ILE A 476 -2.21 -2.17 1.32
CA ILE A 476 -2.22 -1.71 -0.07
C ILE A 476 -1.07 -0.70 -0.34
N ASP A 477 -0.79 0.28 0.55
CA ASP A 477 0.48 1.07 0.46
C ASP A 477 1.64 0.17 0.76
N SER A 478 1.57 -0.40 1.96
CA SER A 478 2.79 -0.75 2.68
C SER A 478 3.32 -2.06 2.16
N HIS A 479 2.49 -2.78 1.42
CA HIS A 479 2.79 -4.00 0.72
C HIS A 479 2.09 -4.00 -0.65
N PHE A 480 1.74 -5.18 -1.16
CA PHE A 480 1.28 -5.42 -2.53
C PHE A 480 -0.12 -6.04 -2.58
N ALA A 481 -0.88 -5.90 -1.49
CA ALA A 481 -2.27 -6.32 -1.42
C ALA A 481 -3.18 -5.46 -2.33
N GLN A 482 -4.37 -5.95 -2.59
CA GLN A 482 -5.42 -5.27 -3.35
C GLN A 482 -6.76 -5.39 -2.61
N LEU A 483 -7.77 -4.65 -3.05
CA LEU A 483 -9.13 -4.85 -2.57
C LEU A 483 -9.62 -6.25 -2.98
N HIS A 484 -10.47 -6.85 -2.14
CA HIS A 484 -11.10 -8.13 -2.44
C HIS A 484 -12.08 -8.04 -3.62
N ASP A 485 -12.78 -6.92 -3.73
CA ASP A 485 -13.73 -6.68 -4.81
C ASP A 485 -13.02 -6.53 -6.16
N GLU A 486 -13.58 -7.13 -7.21
CA GLU A 486 -13.05 -7.06 -8.58
C GLU A 486 -13.84 -6.11 -9.49
N GLU A 487 -15.10 -5.86 -9.16
CA GLU A 487 -15.99 -4.99 -9.93
C GLU A 487 -16.07 -3.57 -9.33
N PRO A 488 -16.45 -2.55 -10.12
CA PRO A 488 -16.65 -1.19 -9.59
C PRO A 488 -17.75 -1.14 -8.53
N ILE A 489 -17.46 -0.47 -7.41
CA ILE A 489 -18.36 -0.38 -6.25
C ILE A 489 -18.90 1.03 -6.11
N ASP A 490 -20.22 1.17 -6.12
CA ASP A 490 -20.89 2.44 -5.81
C ASP A 490 -20.99 2.61 -4.30
N LEU A 491 -20.23 3.56 -3.75
CA LEU A 491 -20.28 3.90 -2.32
C LEU A 491 -21.18 5.10 -2.10
N THR A 492 -22.21 4.92 -1.27
CA THR A 492 -23.11 6.00 -0.84
C THR A 492 -22.69 6.56 0.51
N LEU A 493 -22.99 7.84 0.74
CA LEU A 493 -22.81 8.50 2.03
C LEU A 493 -24.17 8.94 2.54
N SER A 494 -24.53 8.51 3.75
CA SER A 494 -25.73 8.97 4.45
C SER A 494 -25.43 10.30 5.17
N PRO A 495 -26.25 11.35 4.99
CA PRO A 495 -26.12 12.60 5.74
C PRO A 495 -26.49 12.48 7.23
N LEU A 496 -27.17 11.39 7.62
CA LEU A 496 -27.74 11.16 8.95
C LEU A 496 -26.92 10.17 9.79
N GLU A 497 -26.11 9.33 9.16
CA GLU A 497 -25.27 8.35 9.86
C GLU A 497 -23.84 8.87 9.92
N ASP A 498 -23.39 9.19 11.13
CA ASP A 498 -22.15 9.93 11.35
C ASP A 498 -20.86 9.15 10.99
N GLN A 499 -20.95 7.88 10.54
CA GLN A 499 -19.77 7.01 10.48
C GLN A 499 -19.87 5.90 9.41
N GLY A 500 -19.68 6.23 8.12
CA GLY A 500 -19.44 5.16 7.15
C GLY A 500 -19.65 5.49 5.68
N LEU A 501 -19.25 4.54 4.84
CA LEU A 501 -19.62 4.44 3.44
C LEU A 501 -20.48 3.18 3.29
N PHE A 502 -21.49 3.21 2.44
CA PHE A 502 -22.47 2.13 2.34
C PHE A 502 -22.53 1.57 0.91
N VAL A 503 -22.84 0.28 0.81
CA VAL A 503 -23.22 -0.43 -0.41
C VAL A 503 -24.58 -1.07 -0.13
N ASP A 504 -25.60 -0.75 -0.94
CA ASP A 504 -26.96 -1.29 -0.77
C ASP A 504 -27.46 -1.23 0.69
N ASP A 505 -27.35 -0.03 1.30
CA ASP A 505 -27.71 0.27 2.70
C ASP A 505 -26.94 -0.53 3.78
N THR A 506 -25.90 -1.26 3.40
CA THR A 506 -25.01 -1.99 4.30
C THR A 506 -23.70 -1.24 4.48
N LEU A 507 -23.23 -1.10 5.73
CA LEU A 507 -21.93 -0.48 6.01
C LEU A 507 -20.82 -1.26 5.29
N TRP A 508 -20.10 -0.56 4.42
CA TRP A 508 -19.01 -1.14 3.64
C TRP A 508 -17.71 -1.12 4.43
N GLU A 509 -17.12 -2.31 4.59
CA GLU A 509 -15.80 -2.50 5.18
C GLU A 509 -14.79 -2.87 4.09
N SER A 510 -13.64 -2.17 4.08
CA SER A 510 -12.57 -2.47 3.13
C SER A 510 -11.87 -3.79 3.52
N CYS A 511 -12.02 -4.82 2.69
CA CYS A 511 -11.27 -6.07 2.80
C CYS A 511 -10.10 -6.09 1.80
N CYS A 512 -8.93 -6.55 2.24
CA CYS A 512 -7.77 -6.70 1.39
C CYS A 512 -7.31 -8.15 1.28
N VAL A 513 -6.86 -8.50 0.07
CA VAL A 513 -6.29 -9.81 -0.27
C VAL A 513 -5.02 -9.61 -1.09
N PHE A 514 -4.19 -10.65 -1.19
CA PHE A 514 -3.14 -10.68 -2.19
C PHE A 514 -3.68 -11.25 -3.50
N PRO A 515 -3.21 -10.77 -4.67
CA PRO A 515 -3.58 -11.40 -5.94
C PRO A 515 -3.11 -12.85 -5.98
N SER A 516 -3.81 -13.68 -6.75
CA SER A 516 -3.42 -15.08 -6.92
C SER A 516 -2.06 -15.20 -7.63
N PRO A 517 -1.32 -16.32 -7.47
CA PRO A 517 -0.12 -16.57 -8.26
C PRO A 517 -0.34 -16.60 -9.77
N SER A 518 -1.57 -16.84 -10.24
CA SER A 518 -1.94 -16.79 -11.66
C SER A 518 -1.95 -15.36 -12.21
N ASP A 519 -2.27 -14.39 -11.35
CA ASP A 519 -2.36 -12.98 -11.72
C ASP A 519 -1.05 -12.23 -11.46
N ASP A 520 -0.23 -12.75 -10.53
CA ASP A 520 0.98 -12.06 -10.09
C ASP A 520 2.10 -13.00 -9.60
N VAL A 521 2.59 -13.85 -10.49
CA VAL A 521 3.55 -14.91 -10.15
C VAL A 521 4.86 -14.38 -9.57
N LEU A 522 5.42 -13.27 -10.10
CA LEU A 522 6.69 -12.72 -9.62
C LEU A 522 6.57 -12.11 -8.22
N LEU A 523 5.39 -11.61 -7.82
CA LEU A 523 5.17 -11.19 -6.42
C LEU A 523 5.39 -12.37 -5.49
N HIS A 524 4.72 -13.49 -5.77
CA HIS A 524 4.79 -14.69 -4.94
C HIS A 524 6.21 -15.26 -4.92
N LEU A 525 6.83 -15.44 -6.09
CA LEU A 525 8.20 -15.97 -6.17
C LEU A 525 9.24 -15.07 -5.48
N ALA A 526 9.09 -13.74 -5.53
CA ALA A 526 10.05 -12.82 -4.92
C ALA A 526 9.81 -12.59 -3.43
N MET A 527 8.57 -12.34 -3.02
CA MET A 527 8.26 -11.85 -1.68
C MET A 527 8.05 -12.96 -0.65
N THR A 528 7.84 -14.21 -1.09
CA THR A 528 7.78 -15.38 -0.20
C THR A 528 9.17 -15.96 0.14
N GLY A 529 10.25 -15.31 -0.29
CA GLY A 529 11.59 -15.60 0.22
C GLY A 529 12.36 -16.65 -0.55
N GLY A 530 13.60 -16.85 -0.09
CA GLY A 530 14.54 -17.80 -0.66
C GLY A 530 15.89 -17.72 0.06
N PRO A 531 16.90 -18.49 -0.37
CA PRO A 531 18.20 -18.58 0.29
C PRO A 531 18.92 -17.22 0.37
N GLN A 532 18.63 -16.30 -0.56
CA GLN A 532 19.29 -15.00 -0.66
C GLN A 532 18.43 -13.82 -0.17
N PHE A 533 17.20 -14.09 0.29
CA PHE A 533 16.27 -13.09 0.82
C PHE A 533 15.42 -13.70 1.95
N PRO A 534 15.71 -13.38 3.23
CA PRO A 534 14.85 -13.79 4.33
C PRO A 534 13.56 -12.97 4.29
N PRO A 535 12.40 -13.62 4.18
CA PRO A 535 11.16 -12.90 3.93
C PRO A 535 10.53 -12.34 5.21
N LEU A 536 10.93 -12.84 6.38
CA LEU A 536 10.54 -12.35 7.70
C LEU A 536 11.78 -11.91 8.49
N GLU A 537 11.62 -10.92 9.38
CA GLU A 537 12.72 -10.41 10.21
C GLU A 537 13.00 -11.28 11.44
N LYS A 538 12.02 -12.10 11.86
CA LYS A 538 12.10 -13.05 12.97
C LYS A 538 11.46 -14.36 12.55
N ALA A 539 11.75 -15.42 13.30
CA ALA A 539 11.06 -16.70 13.17
C ALA A 539 9.54 -16.55 13.28
N MET A 540 8.80 -17.41 12.58
CA MET A 540 7.35 -17.39 12.46
C MET A 540 6.63 -17.31 13.81
N HIS A 541 7.01 -18.16 14.78
CA HIS A 541 6.41 -18.14 16.12
C HIS A 541 6.60 -16.79 16.86
N ASN A 542 7.71 -16.08 16.61
CA ASN A 542 7.97 -14.77 17.21
C ASN A 542 7.20 -13.66 16.49
N MET A 543 7.00 -13.78 15.18
CA MET A 543 6.16 -12.86 14.42
C MET A 543 4.70 -12.93 14.92
N MET A 544 4.17 -14.14 15.13
CA MET A 544 2.81 -14.34 15.65
C MET A 544 2.55 -13.75 17.05
N LYS A 545 3.61 -13.51 17.83
CA LYS A 545 3.53 -12.87 19.15
C LYS A 545 3.43 -11.35 19.08
N LEU A 546 3.66 -10.73 17.91
CA LEU A 546 3.57 -9.28 17.76
C LEU A 546 2.10 -8.83 17.88
N PRO A 547 1.79 -7.82 18.72
CA PRO A 547 0.41 -7.33 18.89
C PRO A 547 -0.26 -6.92 17.57
N SER A 548 0.50 -6.28 16.67
CA SER A 548 0.02 -5.85 15.35
C SER A 548 -0.41 -7.01 14.45
N ILE A 549 0.22 -8.18 14.58
CA ILE A 549 -0.15 -9.39 13.84
C ILE A 549 -1.33 -10.07 14.52
N ARG A 550 -1.23 -10.28 15.84
CA ARG A 550 -2.27 -10.98 16.64
C ARG A 550 -3.65 -10.31 16.54
N GLN A 551 -3.70 -8.98 16.52
CA GLN A 551 -4.97 -8.23 16.50
C GLN A 551 -5.61 -8.13 15.12
N GLN A 552 -4.83 -8.32 14.04
CA GLN A 552 -5.28 -8.04 12.67
C GLN A 552 -5.51 -9.31 11.83
N MET A 553 -4.97 -10.46 12.27
CA MET A 553 -5.01 -11.71 11.52
C MET A 553 -6.16 -12.62 11.95
N TYR A 554 -6.81 -13.22 10.94
CA TYR A 554 -7.74 -14.33 11.11
C TYR A 554 -7.01 -15.65 10.82
N TRP A 555 -7.11 -16.61 11.75
CA TRP A 555 -6.41 -17.90 11.69
C TRP A 555 -7.25 -19.05 11.12
N SER A 556 -8.52 -18.77 10.80
CA SER A 556 -9.46 -19.75 10.26
C SER A 556 -8.96 -20.32 8.93
N ASN A 557 -9.22 -21.60 8.71
CA ASN A 557 -9.10 -22.22 7.41
C ASN A 557 -10.32 -21.78 6.59
N VAL A 558 -10.10 -21.24 5.40
CA VAL A 558 -11.18 -20.75 4.51
C VAL A 558 -12.13 -21.88 4.11
N ASP A 559 -11.61 -23.10 4.06
CA ASP A 559 -12.36 -24.30 3.69
C ASP A 559 -13.10 -24.95 4.87
N GLN A 560 -13.09 -24.33 6.06
CA GLN A 560 -13.69 -24.94 7.26
C GLN A 560 -14.26 -23.95 8.28
N LYS A 561 -15.31 -24.38 9.01
CA LYS A 561 -15.78 -23.71 10.23
C LYS A 561 -14.69 -23.72 11.32
N THR A 562 -14.58 -22.60 12.04
CA THR A 562 -13.62 -22.40 13.13
C THR A 562 -13.77 -23.46 14.23
N ASN A 563 -12.67 -24.14 14.55
CA ASN A 563 -12.54 -25.09 15.66
C ASN A 563 -11.42 -24.62 16.63
N ASP A 564 -11.24 -25.32 17.75
CA ASP A 564 -10.08 -25.09 18.64
C ASP A 564 -8.77 -25.50 17.94
N GLY A 565 -7.67 -24.79 18.21
CA GLY A 565 -6.32 -25.14 17.71
C GLY A 565 -5.93 -24.59 16.32
N MET A 566 -6.80 -23.82 15.65
CA MET A 566 -6.54 -23.26 14.30
C MET A 566 -5.30 -22.38 14.21
N ALA A 567 -4.88 -21.75 15.32
CA ALA A 567 -3.70 -20.92 15.35
C ALA A 567 -2.39 -21.74 15.32
N LEU A 568 -2.35 -22.89 16.00
CA LEU A 568 -1.23 -23.83 15.89
C LEU A 568 -1.16 -24.41 14.47
N GLU A 569 -2.31 -24.75 13.89
CA GLU A 569 -2.37 -25.23 12.51
C GLU A 569 -1.88 -24.19 11.49
N ALA A 570 -2.32 -22.93 11.62
CA ALA A 570 -1.88 -21.83 10.77
C ALA A 570 -0.37 -21.59 10.89
N LEU A 571 0.18 -21.61 12.12
CA LEU A 571 1.61 -21.54 12.36
C LEU A 571 2.34 -22.67 11.62
N VAL A 572 1.94 -23.92 11.87
CA VAL A 572 2.64 -25.10 11.33
C VAL A 572 2.61 -25.07 9.81
N SER A 573 1.48 -24.71 9.23
CA SER A 573 1.32 -24.56 7.79
C SER A 573 2.30 -23.54 7.21
N ALA A 574 2.35 -22.33 7.76
CA ALA A 574 3.30 -21.32 7.30
C ALA A 574 4.76 -21.69 7.60
N ALA A 575 5.06 -22.34 8.72
CA ALA A 575 6.40 -22.78 9.06
C ALA A 575 6.91 -23.85 8.07
N VAL A 576 6.03 -24.77 7.64
CA VAL A 576 6.33 -25.76 6.58
C VAL A 576 6.63 -25.06 5.26
N VAL A 577 5.79 -24.12 4.84
CA VAL A 577 6.01 -23.34 3.60
C VAL A 577 7.32 -22.57 3.67
N LEU A 578 7.56 -21.81 4.75
CA LEU A 578 8.81 -21.05 4.96
C LEU A 578 10.06 -21.95 4.96
N ALA A 579 10.00 -23.11 5.61
CA ALA A 579 11.09 -24.07 5.63
C ALA A 579 11.39 -24.60 4.22
N SER A 580 10.36 -24.82 3.41
CA SER A 580 10.48 -25.31 2.04
C SER A 580 11.22 -24.33 1.12
N HIS A 581 11.14 -23.03 1.39
CA HIS A 581 11.78 -21.99 0.56
C HIS A 581 13.28 -21.81 0.85
N SER A 582 13.78 -22.40 1.94
CA SER A 582 15.18 -22.18 2.37
C SER A 582 16.24 -22.68 1.38
N GLY A 583 15.88 -23.66 0.53
CA GLY A 583 16.73 -24.18 -0.55
C GLY A 583 16.53 -23.49 -1.91
N GLY A 584 15.61 -22.54 -2.01
CA GLY A 584 15.27 -21.86 -3.26
C GLY A 584 14.36 -22.70 -4.15
N LEU A 585 14.20 -22.28 -5.41
CA LEU A 585 13.24 -22.85 -6.34
C LEU A 585 13.55 -24.31 -6.74
N GLY A 586 14.75 -24.81 -6.43
CA GLY A 586 15.13 -26.22 -6.62
C GLY A 586 14.61 -27.15 -5.52
N GLY A 587 13.97 -26.60 -4.48
CA GLY A 587 13.60 -27.31 -3.27
C GLY A 587 14.76 -27.43 -2.28
N VAL A 588 14.48 -28.02 -1.12
CA VAL A 588 15.41 -28.14 0.00
C VAL A 588 15.57 -29.58 0.43
N ALA A 589 16.80 -30.01 0.74
CA ALA A 589 17.03 -31.34 1.28
C ALA A 589 16.34 -31.50 2.65
N PHE A 590 15.76 -32.67 2.90
CA PHE A 590 14.94 -32.90 4.08
C PHE A 590 15.60 -32.55 5.43
N PRO A 591 16.91 -32.82 5.66
CA PRO A 591 17.57 -32.43 6.91
C PRO A 591 17.61 -30.91 7.13
N ASP A 592 17.90 -30.14 6.09
CA ASP A 592 17.91 -28.68 6.12
C ASP A 592 16.49 -28.13 6.31
N PHE A 593 15.51 -28.72 5.60
CA PHE A 593 14.09 -28.40 5.76
C PHE A 593 13.63 -28.58 7.20
N LEU A 594 13.87 -29.75 7.81
CA LEU A 594 13.44 -30.03 9.17
C LEU A 594 14.14 -29.11 10.17
N GLY A 595 15.44 -28.86 9.98
CA GLY A 595 16.19 -27.90 10.78
C GLY A 595 15.58 -26.51 10.77
N ARG A 596 15.17 -26.04 9.59
CA ARG A 596 14.49 -24.75 9.43
C ARG A 596 13.08 -24.76 10.02
N LEU A 597 12.30 -25.82 9.82
CA LEU A 597 10.96 -25.98 10.38
C LEU A 597 10.99 -25.87 11.91
N LEU A 598 11.93 -26.56 12.56
CA LEU A 598 12.09 -26.52 14.02
C LEU A 598 12.44 -25.12 14.54
N TYR A 599 13.25 -24.37 13.80
CA TYR A 599 13.56 -22.97 14.11
C TYR A 599 12.32 -22.08 13.99
N GLU A 600 11.55 -22.21 12.91
CA GLU A 600 10.33 -21.41 12.69
C GLU A 600 9.26 -21.69 13.76
N LEU A 601 9.15 -22.95 14.22
CA LEU A 601 8.28 -23.38 15.31
C LEU A 601 8.77 -23.00 16.72
N GLY A 602 10.02 -22.54 16.86
CA GLY A 602 10.61 -22.17 18.15
C GLY A 602 11.16 -23.34 18.97
N VAL A 603 11.28 -24.52 18.38
CA VAL A 603 11.88 -25.71 19.00
C VAL A 603 13.41 -25.57 19.10
N THR A 604 14.03 -24.89 18.13
CA THR A 604 15.46 -24.56 18.14
C THR A 604 15.70 -23.06 18.05
N ARG A 605 16.85 -22.63 18.57
CA ARG A 605 17.28 -21.21 18.52
C ARG A 605 17.88 -20.82 17.17
N GLU A 606 18.41 -21.80 16.43
CA GLU A 606 19.08 -21.61 15.14
C GLU A 606 18.55 -22.63 14.13
N ALA A 607 18.50 -22.21 12.87
CA ALA A 607 18.20 -23.09 11.75
C ALA A 607 19.47 -23.87 11.37
N THR A 608 19.64 -25.05 11.98
CA THR A 608 20.74 -25.96 11.69
C THR A 608 20.19 -27.27 11.12
N PRO A 609 20.87 -27.90 10.13
CA PRO A 609 20.39 -29.16 9.56
C PRO A 609 20.23 -30.23 10.63
N MET A 610 19.17 -31.03 10.53
CA MET A 610 18.92 -32.08 11.52
C MET A 610 19.86 -33.29 11.31
N ASP A 611 20.54 -33.71 12.37
CA ASP A 611 21.33 -34.92 12.34
C ASP A 611 20.44 -36.16 12.48
N PHE A 612 20.53 -37.04 11.47
CA PHE A 612 19.83 -38.31 11.45
C PHE A 612 20.79 -39.48 11.70
N PRO A 613 20.33 -40.58 12.33
CA PRO A 613 21.13 -41.79 12.47
C PRO A 613 21.62 -42.31 11.11
N VAL A 614 22.86 -42.80 11.04
CA VAL A 614 23.49 -43.34 9.82
C VAL A 614 22.63 -44.43 9.15
N THR A 615 21.90 -45.22 9.95
CA THR A 615 20.96 -46.23 9.45
C THR A 615 19.74 -45.65 8.75
N LEU A 616 19.30 -44.43 9.10
CA LEU A 616 18.26 -43.69 8.39
C LEU A 616 18.80 -43.08 7.08
N ILE A 617 20.06 -42.64 7.12
CA ILE A 617 20.76 -42.03 5.99
C ILE A 617 21.05 -43.08 4.90
N ASN A 618 21.51 -44.27 5.29
CA ASN A 618 21.98 -45.32 4.36
C ASN A 618 20.93 -46.40 4.06
N SER A 619 19.72 -46.29 4.60
CA SER A 619 18.69 -47.26 4.27
C SER A 619 17.97 -46.89 3.00
N MET A 620 17.50 -47.96 2.35
CA MET A 620 16.68 -48.05 1.16
C MET A 620 17.54 -48.32 -0.06
N HIS A 621 17.07 -49.28 -0.83
CA HIS A 621 17.53 -49.58 -2.17
C HIS A 621 17.28 -48.36 -3.09
N GLY A 622 18.06 -47.29 -2.90
CA GLY A 622 18.24 -46.22 -3.88
C GLY A 622 17.84 -44.80 -3.48
N THR A 623 17.22 -44.52 -2.32
CA THR A 623 17.05 -43.11 -1.87
C THR A 623 17.11 -42.98 -0.34
N GLY A 624 18.26 -42.55 0.18
CA GLY A 624 18.39 -42.19 1.60
C GLY A 624 17.56 -40.96 1.96
N ILE A 625 17.33 -40.69 3.25
CA ILE A 625 16.57 -39.49 3.69
C ILE A 625 17.20 -38.17 3.21
N ARG A 626 18.50 -38.18 2.92
CA ARG A 626 19.23 -37.03 2.33
C ARG A 626 18.90 -36.76 0.87
N GLU A 627 18.37 -37.75 0.16
CA GLU A 627 17.96 -37.63 -1.24
C GLU A 627 16.51 -37.16 -1.37
N VAL A 628 15.77 -37.10 -0.26
CA VAL A 628 14.44 -36.49 -0.21
C VAL A 628 14.60 -34.98 -0.28
N VAL A 629 14.06 -34.40 -1.35
CA VAL A 629 14.00 -32.96 -1.56
C VAL A 629 12.56 -32.51 -1.42
N VAL A 630 12.30 -31.63 -0.46
CA VAL A 630 11.01 -30.97 -0.28
C VAL A 630 10.91 -29.85 -1.32
N PRO A 631 9.86 -29.82 -2.15
CA PRO A 631 9.67 -28.77 -3.17
C PRO A 631 9.43 -27.40 -2.53
N PHE A 632 9.65 -26.33 -3.28
CA PHE A 632 9.24 -24.97 -2.95
C PHE A 632 7.70 -24.90 -2.99
N LEU A 633 7.09 -24.71 -1.81
CA LEU A 633 5.64 -24.83 -1.65
C LEU A 633 4.90 -23.53 -1.94
N SER A 634 3.66 -23.62 -2.42
CA SER A 634 2.79 -22.46 -2.44
C SER A 634 2.36 -22.04 -1.02
N ALA A 635 1.85 -20.82 -0.88
CA ALA A 635 1.14 -20.42 0.34
C ALA A 635 -0.08 -21.34 0.59
N PRO A 636 -0.52 -21.53 1.84
CA PRO A 636 -1.61 -22.45 2.15
C PRO A 636 -2.90 -22.14 1.37
N ASN A 637 -3.44 -23.17 0.70
CA ASN A 637 -4.66 -23.12 -0.11
C ASN A 637 -4.60 -22.17 -1.31
N VAL A 638 -3.39 -21.81 -1.72
CA VAL A 638 -3.12 -21.07 -2.94
C VAL A 638 -2.40 -21.99 -3.90
N GLU A 639 -2.89 -22.16 -5.11
CA GLU A 639 -2.23 -23.02 -6.08
C GLU A 639 -1.29 -22.22 -7.00
N TRP A 640 -0.12 -22.80 -7.28
CA TRP A 640 0.69 -22.36 -8.41
C TRP A 640 -0.07 -22.62 -9.70
N PRO A 641 0.09 -21.76 -10.73
CA PRO A 641 -0.52 -22.01 -12.03
C PRO A 641 0.02 -23.33 -12.61
N GLN A 642 -0.86 -24.17 -13.16
CA GLN A 642 -0.47 -25.48 -13.70
C GLN A 642 0.68 -25.38 -14.72
N TRP A 643 0.66 -24.34 -15.55
CA TRP A 643 1.72 -24.10 -16.52
C TRP A 643 3.08 -23.82 -15.88
N LEU A 644 3.13 -23.23 -14.69
CA LEU A 644 4.38 -22.95 -13.98
C LEU A 644 4.98 -24.27 -13.48
N LEU A 645 4.14 -25.17 -12.96
CA LEU A 645 4.56 -26.50 -12.50
C LEU A 645 5.12 -27.34 -13.65
N GLU A 646 4.51 -27.26 -14.84
CA GLU A 646 4.91 -28.01 -16.03
C GLU A 646 6.17 -27.45 -16.70
N ASP A 647 6.19 -26.14 -16.98
CA ASP A 647 7.27 -25.48 -17.73
C ASP A 647 8.62 -25.56 -17.01
N TRP A 648 8.59 -25.64 -15.67
CA TRP A 648 9.79 -25.51 -14.84
C TRP A 648 10.36 -26.84 -14.33
N LYS A 649 9.63 -27.94 -14.51
CA LYS A 649 10.07 -29.29 -14.13
C LYS A 649 11.38 -29.70 -14.81
N TYR A 650 11.59 -29.25 -16.05
CA TYR A 650 12.77 -29.63 -16.85
C TYR A 650 14.02 -28.77 -16.61
N ILE A 651 13.88 -27.64 -15.89
CA ILE A 651 15.01 -26.74 -15.56
C ILE A 651 15.54 -26.96 -14.13
N GLY A 652 15.08 -28.02 -13.46
CA GLY A 652 15.50 -28.42 -12.12
C GLY A 652 14.74 -27.73 -10.98
N ALA A 653 13.77 -26.86 -11.28
CA ALA A 653 12.91 -26.29 -10.25
C ALA A 653 11.94 -27.38 -9.73
N ARG A 654 11.60 -27.28 -8.45
CA ARG A 654 10.68 -28.20 -7.76
C ARG A 654 9.64 -27.36 -7.04
N LEU A 655 8.47 -27.21 -7.64
CA LEU A 655 7.34 -26.49 -7.10
C LEU A 655 6.23 -27.49 -6.78
N ASP A 656 5.48 -27.23 -5.72
CA ASP A 656 4.31 -28.04 -5.33
C ASP A 656 3.32 -27.18 -4.53
N ASN A 657 2.07 -27.61 -4.43
CA ASN A 657 1.05 -26.85 -3.71
C ASN A 657 0.91 -27.35 -2.27
N PHE A 658 0.70 -26.43 -1.32
CA PHE A 658 0.35 -26.75 0.06
C PHE A 658 -1.15 -26.59 0.29
N ARG A 659 -1.78 -27.63 0.86
CA ARG A 659 -3.21 -27.62 1.22
C ARG A 659 -3.38 -27.84 2.72
N ARG A 660 -4.09 -26.91 3.37
CA ARG A 660 -4.79 -27.14 4.63
C ARG A 660 -6.08 -27.86 4.32
N THR A 661 -6.22 -29.06 4.86
CA THR A 661 -7.32 -29.95 4.51
C THR A 661 -8.59 -29.62 5.30
N VAL A 662 -9.72 -30.13 4.82
CA VAL A 662 -10.98 -30.06 5.57
C VAL A 662 -11.05 -31.17 6.62
N ASN A 663 -11.81 -31.00 7.69
CA ASN A 663 -11.98 -32.01 8.75
C ASN A 663 -12.29 -33.42 8.24
N ASP A 664 -13.02 -33.54 7.14
CA ASP A 664 -13.41 -34.84 6.56
C ASP A 664 -12.20 -35.66 6.07
N ASP A 665 -11.10 -35.00 5.71
CA ASP A 665 -9.84 -35.65 5.33
C ASP A 665 -9.11 -36.24 6.56
N ARG A 666 -9.52 -35.85 7.78
CA ARG A 666 -9.00 -36.31 9.08
C ARG A 666 -7.50 -36.08 9.32
N ILE A 667 -6.84 -35.33 8.45
CA ILE A 667 -5.52 -34.73 8.63
C ILE A 667 -5.68 -33.21 8.53
N ASP A 668 -4.65 -32.45 8.92
CA ASP A 668 -4.73 -30.99 8.96
C ASP A 668 -4.04 -30.32 7.76
N PHE A 669 -3.04 -30.98 7.15
CA PHE A 669 -2.45 -30.52 5.90
C PHE A 669 -1.77 -31.62 5.07
N LYS A 670 -1.56 -31.34 3.78
CA LYS A 670 -0.77 -32.14 2.83
C LYS A 670 -0.21 -31.29 1.67
N ILE A 671 0.67 -31.89 0.86
CA ILE A 671 1.11 -31.33 -0.41
C ILE A 671 0.69 -32.22 -1.58
N ASP A 672 0.52 -31.67 -2.79
CA ASP A 672 -0.12 -32.41 -3.92
C ASP A 672 0.68 -33.64 -4.37
N SER A 673 2.00 -33.62 -4.20
CA SER A 673 2.84 -34.81 -4.45
C SER A 673 2.68 -35.95 -3.45
N ASP A 674 1.85 -35.77 -2.41
CA ASP A 674 1.72 -36.65 -1.24
C ASP A 674 3.06 -36.89 -0.52
N LEU A 675 4.10 -36.09 -0.75
CA LEU A 675 5.39 -36.29 -0.10
C LEU A 675 5.32 -36.00 1.42
N ILE A 676 4.56 -34.97 1.81
CA ILE A 676 4.35 -34.52 3.19
C ILE A 676 2.85 -34.47 3.50
N SER A 677 2.49 -34.95 4.68
CA SER A 677 1.21 -34.65 5.34
C SER A 677 1.44 -34.37 6.83
N GLY A 678 0.43 -33.88 7.53
CA GLY A 678 0.55 -33.76 8.97
C GLY A 678 -0.72 -33.42 9.74
N GLU A 679 -0.57 -33.47 11.06
CA GLU A 679 -1.58 -33.19 12.06
C GLU A 679 -1.02 -32.26 13.16
N CYS A 680 -1.87 -31.35 13.63
CA CYS A 680 -1.64 -30.45 14.74
C CYS A 680 -2.55 -30.86 15.91
N LYS A 681 -2.01 -30.88 17.13
CA LYS A 681 -2.73 -31.26 18.35
C LYS A 681 -2.47 -30.25 19.45
N ASP A 682 -3.40 -29.33 19.61
CA ASP A 682 -3.33 -28.22 20.57
C ASP A 682 -3.99 -28.58 21.91
N TYR A 683 -3.61 -29.73 22.49
CA TYR A 683 -4.15 -30.17 23.79
C TYR A 683 -3.33 -29.59 24.95
N SER A 684 -4.03 -29.15 26.01
CA SER A 684 -3.41 -28.72 27.28
C SER A 684 -2.73 -29.89 27.99
N ASP A 685 -3.34 -31.07 27.91
CA ASP A 685 -2.77 -32.30 28.47
C ASP A 685 -1.86 -33.00 27.46
N PRO A 686 -0.81 -33.71 27.91
CA PRO A 686 0.02 -34.53 27.04
C PRO A 686 -0.83 -35.51 26.22
N VAL A 687 -0.54 -35.60 24.92
CA VAL A 687 -1.20 -36.56 24.02
C VAL A 687 -1.10 -37.96 24.60
N ASN A 688 -2.24 -38.60 24.82
CA ASN A 688 -2.28 -39.95 25.39
C ASN A 688 -2.20 -41.06 24.32
N LEU A 689 -1.97 -42.30 24.75
CA LEU A 689 -1.87 -43.45 23.86
C LEU A 689 -3.07 -43.63 22.92
N LYS A 690 -4.29 -43.38 23.38
CA LYS A 690 -5.50 -43.53 22.55
C LYS A 690 -5.46 -42.56 21.38
N VAL A 691 -5.15 -41.29 21.65
CA VAL A 691 -5.00 -40.26 20.62
C VAL A 691 -3.85 -40.60 19.68
N LEU A 692 -2.70 -41.03 20.20
CA LEU A 692 -1.56 -41.43 19.37
C LEU A 692 -1.91 -42.57 18.42
N LYS A 693 -2.65 -43.60 18.88
CA LYS A 693 -3.12 -44.69 18.01
C LYS A 693 -4.01 -44.16 16.87
N HIS A 694 -4.95 -43.28 17.17
CA HIS A 694 -5.81 -42.66 16.15
C HIS A 694 -5.05 -41.79 15.15
N ILE A 695 -3.96 -41.14 15.55
CA ILE A 695 -3.09 -40.42 14.61
C ILE A 695 -2.40 -41.41 13.67
N LEU A 696 -1.81 -42.49 14.22
CA LEU A 696 -1.13 -43.51 13.42
C LEU A 696 -2.08 -44.23 12.44
N GLU A 697 -3.32 -44.50 12.85
CA GLU A 697 -4.38 -45.07 12.01
C GLU A 697 -4.74 -44.20 10.80
N ARG A 698 -4.51 -42.88 10.88
CA ARG A 698 -4.90 -41.90 9.86
C ARG A 698 -3.75 -41.45 8.96
N VAL A 699 -2.54 -41.96 9.17
CA VAL A 699 -1.38 -41.62 8.32
C VAL A 699 -1.68 -42.02 6.88
N PRO A 700 -1.71 -41.08 5.91
CA PRO A 700 -2.07 -41.41 4.54
C PRO A 700 -1.07 -42.40 3.91
N GLU A 701 -1.57 -43.39 3.19
CA GLU A 701 -0.75 -44.48 2.65
C GLU A 701 0.36 -43.99 1.71
N ARG A 702 0.07 -42.96 0.92
CA ARG A 702 0.99 -42.34 -0.03
C ARG A 702 2.00 -41.39 0.62
N SER A 703 1.75 -40.98 1.87
CA SER A 703 2.61 -40.05 2.60
C SER A 703 3.97 -40.67 2.89
N LYS A 704 5.04 -40.08 2.35
CA LYS A 704 6.41 -40.50 2.70
C LYS A 704 6.85 -39.95 4.05
N ILE A 705 6.48 -38.71 4.34
CA ILE A 705 6.76 -38.03 5.60
C ILE A 705 5.43 -37.58 6.22
N HIS A 706 5.21 -37.88 7.48
CA HIS A 706 4.04 -37.42 8.24
C HIS A 706 4.48 -36.69 9.50
N PHE A 707 4.07 -35.43 9.65
CA PHE A 707 4.38 -34.60 10.81
C PHE A 707 3.24 -34.59 11.81
N VAL A 708 3.58 -34.70 13.09
CA VAL A 708 2.61 -34.53 14.18
C VAL A 708 3.16 -33.45 15.11
N VAL A 709 2.55 -32.28 15.12
CA VAL A 709 2.96 -31.16 15.98
C VAL A 709 2.03 -31.07 17.17
N THR A 710 2.61 -31.09 18.37
CA THR A 710 1.86 -31.05 19.63
C THR A 710 2.58 -30.21 20.67
N ARG A 711 1.86 -29.72 21.69
CA ARG A 711 2.50 -29.09 22.85
C ARG A 711 3.40 -30.07 23.59
N LYS A 712 2.84 -31.25 23.89
CA LYS A 712 3.47 -32.24 24.76
C LYS A 712 3.02 -33.66 24.46
N LEU A 713 3.94 -34.59 24.62
CA LEU A 713 3.74 -36.03 24.52
C LEU A 713 3.94 -36.67 25.91
N GLN A 714 3.26 -37.80 26.16
CA GLN A 714 3.58 -38.65 27.31
C GLN A 714 5.02 -39.18 27.23
N ASP A 715 5.61 -39.48 28.39
CA ASP A 715 6.98 -40.03 28.47
C ASP A 715 7.08 -41.44 27.86
N SER A 716 5.97 -42.18 27.87
CA SER A 716 5.87 -43.52 27.30
C SER A 716 4.48 -43.79 26.73
N TYR A 717 4.43 -44.57 25.64
CA TYR A 717 3.19 -44.85 24.92
C TYR A 717 2.84 -46.34 24.88
N PHE A 718 3.79 -47.21 24.59
CA PHE A 718 3.52 -48.64 24.44
C PHE A 718 4.47 -49.50 25.28
N THR A 719 4.04 -50.71 25.63
CA THR A 719 4.93 -51.81 25.98
C THR A 719 5.47 -52.48 24.70
N GLN A 720 6.60 -53.19 24.76
CA GLN A 720 7.26 -53.77 23.57
C GLN A 720 6.42 -54.86 22.84
N ALA A 721 5.42 -55.46 23.48
CA ALA A 721 4.53 -56.39 22.77
C ALA A 721 3.44 -55.63 21.98
N ASP A 722 2.86 -54.61 22.61
CA ASP A 722 1.60 -54.00 22.17
C ASP A 722 1.71 -53.20 20.85
N ALA A 723 2.83 -52.49 20.58
CA ALA A 723 2.95 -51.85 19.26
C ALA A 723 3.55 -52.70 18.15
N SER A 724 4.21 -53.84 18.42
CA SER A 724 4.53 -54.73 17.31
C SER A 724 3.25 -55.27 16.68
N GLU A 725 2.28 -55.63 17.53
CA GLU A 725 0.95 -56.06 17.11
C GLU A 725 0.19 -54.91 16.42
N PHE A 726 0.12 -53.74 17.05
CA PHE A 726 -0.58 -52.58 16.49
C PHE A 726 -0.01 -52.14 15.13
N LEU A 727 1.33 -52.02 15.00
CA LEU A 727 1.96 -51.55 13.77
C LEU A 727 1.76 -52.54 12.62
N THR A 728 1.86 -53.85 12.90
CA THR A 728 1.59 -54.88 11.89
C THR A 728 0.14 -54.86 11.45
N HIS A 729 -0.80 -54.67 12.37
CA HIS A 729 -2.23 -54.60 12.05
C HIS A 729 -2.57 -53.42 11.13
N HIS A 730 -1.82 -52.33 11.21
CA HIS A 730 -2.06 -51.09 10.45
C HIS A 730 -1.06 -50.86 9.30
N GLY A 731 -0.26 -51.85 8.92
CA GLY A 731 0.69 -51.72 7.80
C GLY A 731 1.79 -50.68 8.03
N LEU A 732 2.22 -50.50 9.29
CA LEU A 732 3.24 -49.55 9.74
C LEU A 732 4.51 -50.25 10.25
N GLU A 733 4.68 -51.55 10.00
CA GLU A 733 5.83 -52.35 10.42
C GLU A 733 7.17 -51.83 9.87
N ASN A 734 7.13 -51.15 8.72
CA ASN A 734 8.28 -50.52 8.08
C ASN A 734 8.35 -49.00 8.31
N ALA A 735 7.43 -48.43 9.09
CA ALA A 735 7.43 -47.02 9.44
C ALA A 735 8.47 -46.71 10.52
N ARG A 736 9.11 -45.55 10.39
CA ARG A 736 10.08 -45.05 11.37
C ARG A 736 9.49 -43.89 12.12
N ILE A 737 9.35 -44.06 13.42
CA ILE A 737 8.61 -43.14 14.27
C ILE A 737 9.57 -42.46 15.24
N TYR A 738 9.70 -41.15 15.11
CA TYR A 738 10.59 -40.34 15.93
C TYR A 738 9.85 -39.26 16.70
N ARG A 739 10.41 -38.87 17.83
CA ARG A 739 10.03 -37.71 18.65
C ARG A 739 11.21 -36.76 18.74
N ILE A 740 10.95 -35.46 18.65
CA ILE A 740 11.96 -34.41 18.81
C ILE A 740 11.79 -33.78 20.19
N LEU A 741 12.80 -33.96 21.06
CA LEU A 741 12.83 -33.55 22.47
C LEU A 741 13.73 -32.31 22.69
N GLY A 742 13.53 -31.26 21.87
CA GLY A 742 14.37 -30.05 21.86
C GLY A 742 15.48 -30.08 20.79
N PRO A 743 16.50 -29.19 20.87
CA PRO A 743 17.45 -28.98 19.79
C PRO A 743 18.25 -30.24 19.47
N GLN A 744 18.13 -30.72 18.23
CA GLN A 744 18.92 -31.82 17.68
C GLN A 744 18.77 -33.19 18.39
N ARG A 745 17.79 -33.36 19.28
CA ARG A 745 17.54 -34.63 19.97
C ARG A 745 16.43 -35.43 19.29
N LEU A 746 16.83 -36.32 18.38
CA LEU A 746 15.94 -37.30 17.74
C LEU A 746 15.82 -38.55 18.61
N GLU A 747 14.67 -38.79 19.20
CA GLU A 747 14.38 -40.03 19.92
C GLU A 747 13.50 -40.94 19.11
N VAL A 748 13.99 -42.17 18.91
CA VAL A 748 13.22 -43.27 18.36
C VAL A 748 12.04 -43.53 19.33
N LEU A 749 10.81 -43.22 18.93
CA LEU A 749 9.62 -43.63 19.69
C LEU A 749 9.42 -45.13 19.59
N ASN A 750 9.91 -45.72 18.50
CA ASN A 750 9.89 -47.15 18.27
C ASN A 750 11.18 -47.88 18.77
N LYS A 751 11.60 -47.70 20.03
CA LYS A 751 12.73 -48.44 20.66
C LYS A 751 12.40 -49.93 20.92
N TRP A 752 11.92 -50.66 19.93
CA TRP A 752 11.67 -52.11 19.98
C TRP A 752 12.96 -52.81 19.56
N ARG A 753 13.79 -53.25 20.50
CA ARG A 753 14.97 -54.05 20.14
C ARG A 753 14.51 -55.35 19.48
N GLN A 754 14.85 -55.55 18.21
CA GLN A 754 14.87 -56.87 17.58
C GLN A 754 15.78 -57.79 18.40
N ARG A 755 15.21 -58.64 19.24
CA ARG A 755 15.86 -59.85 19.74
C ARG A 755 14.95 -61.03 19.38
N GLY A 756 15.21 -61.65 18.24
CA GLY A 756 14.45 -62.83 17.84
C GLY A 756 14.80 -63.39 16.47
N LYS A 757 15.93 -64.09 16.39
CA LYS A 757 16.32 -65.10 15.37
C LYS A 757 16.38 -64.63 13.90
N LYS A 758 17.61 -64.60 13.37
CA LYS A 758 17.87 -64.90 11.95
C LYS A 758 17.13 -66.20 11.58
N ARG A 759 16.02 -66.11 10.86
CA ARG A 759 15.58 -67.20 9.99
C ARG A 759 16.21 -66.94 8.62
N PRO A 760 16.83 -67.95 7.98
CA PRO A 760 17.32 -67.78 6.62
C PRO A 760 16.14 -67.48 5.70
N MET A 761 16.26 -66.45 4.86
CA MET A 761 15.39 -66.26 3.70
C MET A 761 15.42 -67.54 2.87
N GLN A 762 14.34 -68.33 2.90
CA GLN A 762 14.04 -69.23 1.80
C GLN A 762 13.50 -68.36 0.67
N ALA A 763 14.06 -68.59 -0.53
CA ALA A 763 13.71 -67.92 -1.76
C ALA A 763 12.18 -67.95 -1.97
N LEU A 764 11.58 -66.76 -1.97
CA LEU A 764 10.23 -66.54 -2.46
C LEU A 764 10.32 -65.73 -3.77
N ASP A 765 9.48 -66.19 -4.69
CA ASP A 765 9.24 -65.81 -6.08
C ASP A 765 9.46 -64.31 -6.42
N PRO A 766 10.26 -63.96 -7.45
CA PRO A 766 10.60 -62.57 -7.77
C PRO A 766 9.50 -61.76 -8.49
N SER A 767 8.27 -62.26 -8.59
CA SER A 767 7.21 -61.63 -9.41
C SER A 767 6.02 -61.03 -8.62
N GLY A 768 6.11 -60.82 -7.30
CA GLY A 768 4.93 -60.44 -6.52
C GLY A 768 5.11 -59.55 -5.28
N VAL A 769 6.24 -58.86 -5.10
CA VAL A 769 6.41 -57.93 -3.97
C VAL A 769 6.17 -56.50 -4.44
N GLU A 770 4.95 -55.99 -4.23
CA GLU A 770 4.76 -54.55 -4.04
C GLU A 770 5.68 -54.12 -2.89
N GLN A 771 6.73 -53.38 -3.22
CA GLN A 771 7.78 -52.99 -2.30
C GLN A 771 7.22 -52.03 -1.26
N ALA A 772 7.12 -52.48 0.00
CA ALA A 772 6.67 -51.65 1.11
C ALA A 772 7.57 -50.41 1.28
N VAL A 773 7.01 -49.23 0.97
CA VAL A 773 7.68 -47.93 1.08
C VAL A 773 7.90 -47.60 2.57
N SER A 774 9.15 -47.39 3.01
CA SER A 774 9.40 -46.99 4.39
C SER A 774 8.90 -45.57 4.63
N ARG A 775 7.95 -45.38 5.54
CA ARG A 775 7.39 -44.07 5.91
C ARG A 775 8.15 -43.46 7.09
N LEU A 776 8.30 -42.14 7.11
CA LEU A 776 8.87 -41.40 8.24
C LEU A 776 7.76 -40.64 8.96
N ILE A 777 7.55 -40.93 10.25
CA ILE A 777 6.58 -40.24 11.10
C ILE A 777 7.37 -39.47 12.17
N VAL A 778 7.19 -38.15 12.23
CA VAL A 778 7.95 -37.27 13.12
C VAL A 778 7.00 -36.51 14.04
N PHE A 779 7.09 -36.79 15.33
CA PHE A 779 6.41 -36.04 16.37
C PHE A 779 7.30 -34.88 16.85
N ILE A 780 6.76 -33.66 16.81
CA ILE A 780 7.45 -32.43 17.18
C ILE A 780 6.75 -31.84 18.41
N GLU A 781 7.48 -31.69 19.51
CA GLU A 781 6.99 -31.00 20.70
C GLU A 781 7.44 -29.54 20.70
N VAL A 782 6.48 -28.62 20.70
CA VAL A 782 6.76 -27.17 20.72
C VAL A 782 6.82 -26.58 22.13
N GLY A 783 6.38 -27.32 23.15
CA GLY A 783 6.41 -26.92 24.56
C GLY A 783 5.38 -25.84 24.93
N ASP A 784 5.15 -25.69 26.24
CA ASP A 784 4.14 -24.77 26.78
C ASP A 784 4.61 -23.30 26.76
N ASP A 785 5.90 -23.05 26.97
CA ASP A 785 6.50 -21.70 27.04
C ASP A 785 6.44 -20.93 25.70
N VAL A 786 6.36 -21.66 24.59
CA VAL A 786 6.22 -21.04 23.27
C VAL A 786 4.77 -20.58 23.03
N TRP A 787 3.79 -21.18 23.71
CA TRP A 787 2.35 -21.12 23.41
C TRP A 787 1.47 -21.06 24.67
N ASP A 788 1.65 -20.05 25.52
CA ASP A 788 0.75 -19.78 26.66
C ASP A 788 -0.72 -19.74 26.21
N HIS A 789 -1.64 -20.42 26.91
CA HIS A 789 -3.05 -20.53 26.50
C HIS A 789 -3.75 -19.17 26.38
N ALA A 790 -3.23 -18.14 27.06
CA ALA A 790 -3.69 -16.76 26.95
C ALA A 790 -3.32 -16.06 25.62
N PHE A 791 -2.48 -16.67 24.76
CA PHE A 791 -2.07 -16.10 23.46
C PHE A 791 -3.15 -16.18 22.37
N PHE A 792 -4.19 -17.02 22.53
CA PHE A 792 -5.15 -17.28 21.45
C PHE A 792 -6.61 -17.01 21.80
N THR A 793 -6.89 -16.57 23.02
CA THR A 793 -8.19 -15.98 23.34
C THR A 793 -8.32 -14.65 22.57
N PRO A 794 -9.40 -14.44 21.80
CA PRO A 794 -9.73 -13.12 21.25
C PRO A 794 -9.84 -12.12 22.40
N LEU A 795 -9.29 -10.91 22.23
CA LEU A 795 -9.49 -9.79 23.15
C LEU A 795 -10.88 -9.19 22.95
#